data_AF-A0A9C8I6F3-F1
#
_entry.id   AF-A0A9C8I6F3-F1
#
_cell.length_a   1.000
_cell.length_b   1.000
_cell.length_c   1.000
_cell.angle_alpha   90.00
_cell.angle_beta   90.00
_cell.angle_gamma   90.00
#
_symmetry.space_group_name_H-M   'P 1'
#
loop_
_entity.id
_entity.type
_entity.pdbx_description
1 polymer ?
#
loop_
_entity_poly.entity_id
_entity_poly.type
_entity_poly.pdbx_seq_one_letter_code
_entity_poly.pdbx_strand_id
1 'polypeptide(L)'
;MNKAISLSFSKLPLVFIILLFSAGYVISCGHSGSPVMSPSEPFEFKEPAEWSGMRVLWSWNVITIDAERENATIVPIRTAESHWNTLKWLEQGPCTNCVQVTGINPGDPGTILVDVSIRHPFPNQNLTGFDVRGIAMFNASHLYPVSGLIAPDRTLGDGEVVNADGYTSLYNSLTEGSGPQGLEGYIKGKMATVQAPDSQLNGYIQYISSGGTARNAFFAEDEILKTFNIDMPDGVFRFGYAVDACWAPPITKPVTDPIADFGPEANCPEAYNLEISKEPIVTGLTPYGGQLKIVIRDYDWQGPDTVYPPVIECPELFDGFVMANWELNYSNGSRYFALITNSKGAPVGNYRCLVAKRAAEYNPSKPWLDLTAYKLIPVEVKDSMVDVTPPYLNFGPMDVDTDGNYLYVASGKNGLTIFDISDPVNPVWQNNICFNTENLYKIVYSNGYAYAVDTHYNGGLRIYDVDPVESASQVKQVKFGIWTRDCKVMGEYAYLTSDDKLIVVDIDPPQNASVIAEFEFGENVFRLDVAPGYAYVATGNDSVIIVDIDPPESAYIVNEVDIPGYANDIHVVDGYAYIAGWSGGLIIVDVDPPESAYVVGTVPPSGSAISVFYANGYAFVGEGFNGIRVVDVDPPDSAFGVKVVEFPGYTEGICIAGEYAYAAANDAGLRVIDINPPVDSTEVNLAPSPRQVKDIVSSEGYLYVSNFNGGFLIIDS
;
A
#
# COMPACT_ATOMS: atom_id res chain seq x y z
N MET A 1 -20.78 26.84 74.45
CA MET A 1 -21.09 28.12 75.09
C MET A 1 -21.79 29.02 74.08
N ASN A 2 -22.96 29.51 74.48
CA ASN A 2 -23.94 30.36 73.80
C ASN A 2 -23.40 31.42 72.82
N LYS A 3 -24.08 31.57 71.66
CA LYS A 3 -24.92 32.76 71.40
C LYS A 3 -25.88 32.54 70.22
N ALA A 4 -27.16 32.63 70.55
CA ALA A 4 -28.30 32.75 69.65
C ALA A 4 -28.54 34.22 69.26
N ILE A 5 -29.08 34.46 68.06
CA ILE A 5 -30.04 35.55 67.81
C ILE A 5 -31.14 34.99 66.88
N SER A 6 -32.38 35.16 67.35
CA SER A 6 -33.66 34.81 66.74
C SER A 6 -34.39 36.06 66.22
N LEU A 7 -35.32 35.88 65.27
CA LEU A 7 -36.68 36.51 65.14
C LEU A 7 -37.21 36.13 63.72
N SER A 8 -38.13 35.17 63.47
CA SER A 8 -39.56 35.00 63.81
C SER A 8 -40.49 36.06 63.15
N PHE A 9 -41.69 35.83 62.59
CA PHE A 9 -42.68 34.73 62.58
C PHE A 9 -43.74 35.01 61.48
N SER A 10 -44.36 33.99 60.88
CA SER A 10 -45.84 33.75 60.87
C SER A 10 -46.19 32.57 59.93
N LYS A 11 -46.55 31.38 60.45
CA LYS A 11 -47.88 30.87 60.88
C LYS A 11 -48.53 29.93 59.82
N LEU A 12 -48.16 28.63 59.90
CA LEU A 12 -48.95 27.38 60.10
C LEU A 12 -50.50 27.37 59.92
N PRO A 13 -51.18 26.19 59.73
CA PRO A 13 -50.80 24.82 60.20
C PRO A 13 -50.90 23.67 59.16
N LEU A 14 -50.06 22.63 59.16
CA LEU A 14 -49.98 21.40 59.99
C LEU A 14 -51.29 20.61 60.17
N VAL A 15 -51.33 19.35 59.68
CA VAL A 15 -51.48 18.14 60.53
C VAL A 15 -50.78 16.96 59.82
N PHE A 16 -49.79 16.38 60.50
CA PHE A 16 -49.28 15.03 60.27
C PHE A 16 -49.72 14.19 61.48
N ILE A 17 -50.29 13.00 61.26
CA ILE A 17 -50.37 11.93 62.27
C ILE A 17 -49.91 10.62 61.62
N ILE A 18 -49.19 9.86 62.44
CA ILE A 18 -48.24 8.78 62.18
C ILE A 18 -48.87 7.40 62.48
N LEU A 19 -48.54 6.42 61.62
CA LEU A 19 -48.35 4.96 61.81
C LEU A 19 -49.32 4.11 62.68
N LEU A 20 -49.70 2.93 62.15
CA LEU A 20 -49.46 1.62 62.79
C LEU A 20 -49.75 0.41 61.85
N PHE A 21 -48.69 -0.37 61.60
CA PHE A 21 -48.59 -1.84 61.50
C PHE A 21 -49.74 -2.71 60.96
N SER A 22 -49.44 -3.58 59.98
CA SER A 22 -49.16 -5.02 60.22
C SER A 22 -48.93 -5.80 58.91
N ALA A 23 -48.09 -6.83 59.01
CA ALA A 23 -47.61 -7.70 57.95
C ALA A 23 -48.55 -8.90 57.69
N GLY A 24 -48.44 -9.50 56.50
CA GLY A 24 -48.44 -10.97 56.37
C GLY A 24 -49.61 -11.66 55.66
N TYR A 25 -49.35 -12.03 54.40
CA TYR A 25 -49.54 -13.37 53.79
C TYR A 25 -50.95 -13.94 53.43
N VAL A 26 -51.09 -14.11 52.09
CA VAL A 26 -51.59 -15.28 51.32
C VAL A 26 -53.09 -15.62 51.28
N ILE A 27 -53.63 -15.69 50.05
CA ILE A 27 -54.45 -16.79 49.51
C ILE A 27 -54.19 -16.95 48.00
N SER A 28 -54.22 -18.21 47.58
CA SER A 28 -53.93 -18.82 46.28
C SER A 28 -55.22 -19.09 45.47
N CYS A 29 -55.06 -19.09 44.13
CA CYS A 29 -55.81 -19.78 43.04
C CYS A 29 -57.34 -19.63 42.85
N GLY A 30 -57.74 -19.32 41.60
CA GLY A 30 -58.66 -20.19 40.83
C GLY A 30 -59.91 -19.57 40.14
N HIS A 31 -59.88 -19.59 38.79
CA HIS A 31 -61.01 -19.65 37.81
C HIS A 31 -61.94 -18.42 37.68
N SER A 32 -62.44 -17.98 36.51
CA SER A 32 -62.59 -18.59 35.18
C SER A 32 -62.90 -17.51 34.12
N GLY A 33 -62.49 -17.76 32.87
CA GLY A 33 -63.08 -17.14 31.68
C GLY A 33 -62.47 -15.82 31.19
N SER A 34 -61.36 -15.88 30.45
CA SER A 34 -61.06 -14.85 29.45
C SER A 34 -61.44 -15.41 28.07
N PRO A 35 -62.12 -14.63 27.20
CA PRO A 35 -62.67 -15.14 25.96
C PRO A 35 -61.53 -15.57 25.03
N VAL A 36 -61.68 -16.77 24.45
CA VAL A 36 -60.86 -17.21 23.33
C VAL A 36 -61.25 -16.34 22.12
N MET A 37 -60.37 -15.41 21.72
CA MET A 37 -60.47 -14.79 20.40
C MET A 37 -59.93 -15.79 19.37
N SER A 38 -60.76 -16.10 18.38
CA SER A 38 -60.39 -16.90 17.21
C SER A 38 -59.38 -16.16 16.32
N PRO A 39 -58.50 -16.88 15.61
CA PRO A 39 -57.48 -16.27 14.75
C PRO A 39 -58.10 -15.89 13.40
N SER A 40 -58.41 -14.60 13.19
CA SER A 40 -58.89 -14.17 11.86
C SER A 40 -58.72 -12.68 11.52
N GLU A 41 -57.85 -11.92 12.19
CA GLU A 41 -57.53 -10.56 11.70
C GLU A 41 -56.06 -10.48 11.24
N PRO A 42 -55.80 -10.12 9.96
CA PRO A 42 -54.45 -9.89 9.48
C PRO A 42 -53.84 -8.69 10.21
N PHE A 43 -52.58 -8.81 10.59
CA PHE A 43 -51.81 -7.75 11.22
C PHE A 43 -51.66 -6.58 10.23
N GLU A 44 -52.39 -5.48 10.45
CA GLU A 44 -52.17 -4.23 9.70
C GLU A 44 -50.95 -3.51 10.27
N PHE A 45 -49.87 -3.48 9.48
CA PHE A 45 -48.71 -2.62 9.74
C PHE A 45 -49.13 -1.16 9.52
N LYS A 46 -49.19 -0.36 10.58
CA LYS A 46 -49.41 1.09 10.45
C LYS A 46 -48.12 1.75 9.99
N GLU A 47 -48.18 2.46 8.87
CA GLU A 47 -47.07 3.25 8.32
C GLU A 47 -46.53 4.23 9.38
N PRO A 48 -45.21 4.23 9.67
CA PRO A 48 -44.63 5.22 10.56
C PRO A 48 -44.59 6.58 9.85
N ALA A 49 -45.24 7.58 10.45
CA ALA A 49 -45.14 8.96 10.03
C ALA A 49 -43.74 9.51 10.41
N GLU A 50 -43.05 10.05 9.40
CA GLU A 50 -41.82 10.88 9.49
C GLU A 50 -40.46 10.13 9.49
N TRP A 51 -39.99 9.82 8.27
CA TRP A 51 -38.60 9.90 7.77
C TRP A 51 -37.43 9.51 8.72
N SER A 52 -37.46 8.24 9.14
CA SER A 52 -36.32 7.46 9.66
C SER A 52 -36.36 5.97 9.30
N GLY A 53 -37.21 5.57 8.34
CA GLY A 53 -37.71 4.21 8.21
C GLY A 53 -37.26 3.47 6.96
N MET A 54 -35.96 3.19 6.84
CA MET A 54 -35.43 2.25 5.84
C MET A 54 -34.71 1.05 6.46
N ARG A 55 -34.25 1.13 7.71
CA ARG A 55 -33.60 0.02 8.44
C ARG A 55 -34.57 -0.59 9.44
N VAL A 56 -34.58 -1.90 9.55
CA VAL A 56 -35.45 -2.65 10.44
C VAL A 56 -34.65 -3.75 11.11
N LEU A 57 -34.57 -3.71 12.43
CA LEU A 57 -34.00 -4.79 13.23
C LEU A 57 -35.00 -5.95 13.32
N TRP A 58 -34.66 -7.09 12.70
CA TRP A 58 -35.46 -8.32 12.74
C TRP A 58 -35.15 -9.21 13.94
N SER A 59 -33.97 -9.10 14.54
CA SER A 59 -33.64 -9.94 15.68
C SER A 59 -32.46 -9.39 16.45
N TRP A 60 -32.44 -9.62 17.77
CA TRP A 60 -31.28 -9.38 18.61
C TRP A 60 -31.15 -10.45 19.68
N ASN A 61 -30.04 -11.17 19.63
CA ASN A 61 -29.76 -12.33 20.45
C ASN A 61 -28.37 -12.26 21.05
N VAL A 62 -28.15 -13.06 22.10
CA VAL A 62 -26.83 -13.51 22.52
C VAL A 62 -26.71 -14.97 22.14
N ILE A 63 -25.63 -15.32 21.44
CA ILE A 63 -25.27 -16.70 21.15
C ILE A 63 -24.16 -17.10 22.12
N THR A 64 -24.35 -18.21 22.83
CA THR A 64 -23.36 -18.82 23.71
C THR A 64 -22.98 -20.18 23.16
N ILE A 65 -21.69 -20.39 22.92
CA ILE A 65 -21.13 -21.68 22.53
C ILE A 65 -20.49 -22.32 23.77
N ASP A 66 -20.72 -23.62 23.96
CA ASP A 66 -20.11 -24.37 25.05
C ASP A 66 -18.59 -24.56 24.87
N ALA A 67 -17.90 -24.96 25.93
CA ALA A 67 -16.44 -25.10 25.90
C ALA A 67 -16.00 -26.25 24.99
N GLU A 68 -16.87 -27.25 24.84
CA GLU A 68 -16.70 -28.43 24.01
C GLU A 68 -16.94 -28.15 22.51
N ARG A 69 -17.55 -26.99 22.17
CA ARG A 69 -17.85 -26.56 20.80
C ARG A 69 -18.82 -27.49 20.08
N GLU A 70 -19.70 -28.13 20.83
CA GLU A 70 -20.70 -29.05 20.31
C GLU A 70 -22.09 -28.43 20.29
N ASN A 71 -22.35 -27.43 21.15
CA ASN A 71 -23.68 -26.85 21.29
C ASN A 71 -23.67 -25.31 21.32
N ALA A 72 -24.68 -24.72 20.67
CA ALA A 72 -25.01 -23.31 20.75
C ALA A 72 -26.33 -23.13 21.49
N THR A 73 -26.39 -22.10 22.33
CA THR A 73 -27.66 -21.57 22.84
C THR A 73 -27.84 -20.15 22.33
N ILE A 74 -29.00 -19.90 21.71
CA ILE A 74 -29.41 -18.57 21.27
C ILE A 74 -30.47 -18.04 22.22
N VAL A 75 -30.23 -16.86 22.78
CA VAL A 75 -31.12 -16.22 23.74
C VAL A 75 -31.47 -14.81 23.24
N PRO A 76 -32.74 -14.54 22.90
CA PRO A 76 -33.18 -13.19 22.57
C PRO A 76 -32.95 -12.25 23.76
N ILE A 77 -32.36 -11.09 23.51
CA ILE A 77 -32.10 -10.10 24.56
C ILE A 77 -33.43 -9.47 25.00
N ARG A 78 -33.64 -9.38 26.33
CA ARG A 78 -34.78 -8.71 26.94
C ARG A 78 -34.27 -7.55 27.80
N THR A 79 -34.50 -6.30 27.41
CA THR A 79 -34.21 -5.13 28.27
C THR A 79 -35.50 -4.42 28.70
N ALA A 80 -35.44 -3.70 29.82
CA ALA A 80 -36.61 -3.08 30.45
C ALA A 80 -37.28 -2.00 29.57
N GLU A 81 -36.56 -1.46 28.58
CA GLU A 81 -37.08 -0.49 27.62
C GLU A 81 -37.60 -1.14 26.33
N SER A 82 -37.36 -2.46 26.15
CA SER A 82 -38.05 -3.29 25.15
C SER A 82 -39.54 -3.50 25.51
N HIS A 83 -40.01 -3.02 26.65
CA HIS A 83 -41.38 -3.25 27.12
C HIS A 83 -42.51 -2.60 26.31
N TRP A 84 -42.22 -1.80 25.27
CA TRP A 84 -43.27 -1.16 24.45
C TRP A 84 -43.49 -1.69 23.03
N ASN A 85 -42.96 -2.87 22.70
CA ASN A 85 -43.58 -3.77 21.72
C ASN A 85 -42.95 -5.18 21.70
N THR A 86 -41.97 -5.49 22.55
CA THR A 86 -41.29 -6.79 22.53
C THR A 86 -42.18 -7.96 22.94
N LEU A 87 -43.23 -7.75 23.73
CA LEU A 87 -44.24 -8.79 23.95
C LEU A 87 -45.04 -9.07 22.66
N LYS A 88 -45.44 -8.03 21.93
CA LYS A 88 -46.14 -8.17 20.63
C LYS A 88 -45.23 -8.71 19.53
N TRP A 89 -43.93 -8.44 19.58
CA TRP A 89 -42.96 -8.90 18.57
C TRP A 89 -42.42 -10.31 18.86
N LEU A 90 -42.24 -10.71 20.13
CA LEU A 90 -41.80 -12.08 20.51
C LEU A 90 -42.97 -13.06 20.71
N GLU A 91 -44.17 -12.60 21.09
CA GLU A 91 -45.35 -13.48 21.28
C GLU A 91 -46.36 -13.40 20.12
N GLN A 92 -46.31 -12.35 19.28
CA GLN A 92 -47.21 -12.14 18.12
C GLN A 92 -46.48 -11.67 16.85
N GLY A 93 -45.14 -11.67 16.84
CA GLY A 93 -44.37 -11.41 15.62
C GLY A 93 -44.64 -12.51 14.60
N PRO A 94 -44.38 -12.25 13.31
CA PRO A 94 -44.77 -13.18 12.25
C PRO A 94 -43.97 -14.50 12.27
N CYS A 95 -42.93 -14.61 13.12
CA CYS A 95 -42.22 -15.84 13.44
C CYS A 95 -41.66 -15.84 14.88
N THR A 96 -41.64 -17.00 15.54
CA THR A 96 -41.06 -17.18 16.89
C THR A 96 -39.61 -17.65 16.88
N ASN A 97 -39.13 -18.23 15.77
CA ASN A 97 -37.80 -18.83 15.62
C ASN A 97 -37.12 -18.40 14.31
N CYS A 98 -37.15 -17.11 13.98
CA CYS A 98 -36.56 -16.62 12.72
C CYS A 98 -35.04 -16.72 12.63
N VAL A 99 -34.33 -16.86 13.76
CA VAL A 99 -32.88 -17.06 13.78
C VAL A 99 -32.60 -18.36 14.52
N GLN A 100 -31.81 -19.24 13.91
CA GLN A 100 -31.42 -20.52 14.50
C GLN A 100 -29.94 -20.79 14.24
N VAL A 101 -29.23 -21.28 15.27
CA VAL A 101 -27.95 -21.96 15.04
C VAL A 101 -28.27 -23.42 14.75
N THR A 102 -27.96 -23.85 13.53
CA THR A 102 -28.32 -25.19 13.02
C THR A 102 -27.15 -26.17 13.04
N GLY A 103 -25.92 -25.66 13.13
CA GLY A 103 -24.71 -26.46 13.15
C GLY A 103 -23.54 -25.70 13.76
N ILE A 104 -22.64 -26.44 14.41
CA ILE A 104 -21.31 -25.99 14.80
C ILE A 104 -20.34 -27.04 14.31
N ASN A 105 -19.35 -26.62 13.53
CA ASN A 105 -18.35 -27.50 12.97
C ASN A 105 -16.94 -26.93 13.23
N PRO A 106 -15.91 -27.77 13.36
CA PRO A 106 -14.53 -27.30 13.42
C PRO A 106 -14.15 -26.56 12.13
N GLY A 107 -13.48 -25.40 12.25
CA GLY A 107 -12.93 -24.64 11.14
C GLY A 107 -11.43 -24.87 10.95
N ASP A 108 -10.76 -23.87 10.36
CA ASP A 108 -9.29 -23.77 10.33
C ASP A 108 -8.70 -23.64 11.75
N PRO A 109 -7.40 -23.89 11.97
CA PRO A 109 -6.78 -23.76 13.29
C PRO A 109 -7.10 -22.42 13.97
N GLY A 110 -7.69 -22.48 15.16
CA GLY A 110 -8.13 -21.30 15.93
C GLY A 110 -9.60 -20.92 15.73
N THR A 111 -10.27 -21.45 14.69
CA THR A 111 -11.62 -21.03 14.31
C THR A 111 -12.70 -22.11 14.48
N ILE A 112 -13.96 -21.68 14.50
CA ILE A 112 -15.13 -22.56 14.38
C ILE A 112 -16.07 -22.05 13.29
N LEU A 113 -16.82 -22.97 12.70
CA LEU A 113 -17.89 -22.67 11.76
C LEU A 113 -19.22 -22.74 12.47
N VAL A 114 -19.97 -21.64 12.49
CA VAL A 114 -21.32 -21.54 13.08
C VAL A 114 -22.34 -21.32 11.99
N ASP A 115 -23.20 -22.31 11.77
CA ASP A 115 -24.24 -22.28 10.74
C ASP A 115 -25.50 -21.60 11.28
N VAL A 116 -25.76 -20.38 10.83
CA VAL A 116 -26.92 -19.57 11.23
C VAL A 116 -27.95 -19.54 10.11
N SER A 117 -29.14 -20.05 10.40
CA SER A 117 -30.31 -19.95 9.53
C SER A 117 -31.13 -18.71 9.90
N ILE A 118 -31.52 -17.94 8.89
CA ILE A 118 -32.53 -16.90 9.02
C ILE A 118 -33.72 -17.25 8.16
N ARG A 119 -34.91 -17.28 8.75
CA ARG A 119 -36.19 -17.31 8.02
C ARG A 119 -36.72 -15.89 7.88
N HIS A 120 -37.20 -15.52 6.69
CA HIS A 120 -37.86 -14.23 6.49
C HIS A 120 -39.07 -14.11 7.43
N PRO A 121 -39.18 -13.03 8.21
CA PRO A 121 -40.23 -12.92 9.23
C PRO A 121 -41.62 -12.86 8.61
N PHE A 122 -41.79 -12.19 7.46
CA PHE A 122 -43.10 -11.95 6.87
C PHE A 122 -43.42 -12.89 5.71
N PRO A 123 -44.69 -13.33 5.56
CA PRO A 123 -45.13 -14.13 4.41
C PRO A 123 -45.57 -13.31 3.20
N ASN A 124 -45.65 -11.97 3.31
CA ASN A 124 -46.12 -11.10 2.24
C ASN A 124 -44.95 -10.47 1.49
N GLN A 125 -44.91 -10.62 0.15
CA GLN A 125 -43.89 -10.06 -0.73
C GLN A 125 -43.82 -8.52 -0.70
N ASN A 126 -44.88 -7.83 -0.27
CA ASN A 126 -44.82 -6.38 0.00
C ASN A 126 -43.82 -6.01 1.12
N LEU A 127 -43.37 -6.99 1.90
CA LEU A 127 -42.42 -6.85 3.01
C LEU A 127 -41.05 -7.48 2.71
N THR A 128 -40.71 -7.65 1.43
CA THR A 128 -39.39 -8.16 0.99
C THR A 128 -38.25 -7.35 1.57
N GLY A 129 -37.36 -7.96 2.35
CA GLY A 129 -36.16 -7.30 2.86
C GLY A 129 -35.10 -7.13 1.78
N PHE A 130 -34.28 -6.09 1.90
CA PHE A 130 -33.11 -5.84 1.07
C PHE A 130 -31.87 -5.66 1.95
N ASP A 131 -30.68 -5.96 1.43
CA ASP A 131 -29.40 -5.85 2.16
C ASP A 131 -29.47 -6.41 3.57
N VAL A 132 -30.12 -7.58 3.73
CA VAL A 132 -30.29 -8.21 5.05
C VAL A 132 -28.96 -8.75 5.54
N ARG A 133 -28.56 -8.36 6.75
CA ARG A 133 -27.25 -8.64 7.35
C ARG A 133 -27.42 -9.34 8.69
N GLY A 134 -26.72 -10.46 8.87
CA GLY A 134 -26.46 -11.03 10.19
C GLY A 134 -25.17 -10.46 10.75
N ILE A 135 -25.27 -9.68 11.83
CA ILE A 135 -24.16 -8.94 12.44
C ILE A 135 -23.74 -9.66 13.73
N ALA A 136 -22.48 -10.07 13.81
CA ALA A 136 -21.91 -10.68 15.01
C ALA A 136 -21.06 -9.68 15.80
N MET A 137 -21.32 -9.57 17.09
CA MET A 137 -20.75 -8.56 17.98
C MET A 137 -19.85 -9.20 19.04
N PHE A 138 -18.60 -8.77 19.11
CA PHE A 138 -17.59 -9.27 20.03
C PHE A 138 -17.04 -8.15 20.91
N ASN A 139 -16.14 -8.49 21.85
CA ASN A 139 -15.34 -7.44 22.48
C ASN A 139 -14.30 -6.93 21.47
N ALA A 140 -13.85 -5.70 21.66
CA ALA A 140 -12.89 -5.05 20.77
C ALA A 140 -11.71 -4.45 21.52
N SER A 141 -10.52 -4.73 21.02
CA SER A 141 -9.26 -4.21 21.57
C SER A 141 -8.51 -3.29 20.60
N HIS A 142 -8.81 -3.35 19.29
CA HIS A 142 -8.11 -2.56 18.28
C HIS A 142 -8.77 -1.20 18.08
N LEU A 143 -8.01 -0.12 18.30
CA LEU A 143 -8.48 1.27 18.20
C LEU A 143 -8.05 1.90 16.88
N TYR A 144 -8.99 2.53 16.21
CA TYR A 144 -8.79 3.42 15.07
C TYR A 144 -8.92 4.88 15.54
N PRO A 145 -7.81 5.60 15.86
CA PRO A 145 -7.84 6.92 16.51
C PRO A 145 -8.52 8.05 15.72
N VAL A 146 -8.50 8.01 14.39
CA VAL A 146 -9.10 9.05 13.52
C VAL A 146 -10.61 8.93 13.52
N SER A 147 -11.12 7.72 13.29
CA SER A 147 -12.56 7.44 13.33
C SER A 147 -13.10 7.38 14.77
N GLY A 148 -12.24 7.07 15.74
CA GLY A 148 -12.60 6.82 17.14
C GLY A 148 -13.29 5.47 17.35
N LEU A 149 -13.25 4.58 16.36
CA LEU A 149 -13.90 3.27 16.41
C LEU A 149 -12.98 2.23 17.04
N ILE A 150 -13.56 1.32 17.82
CA ILE A 150 -12.91 0.08 18.25
C ILE A 150 -13.50 -1.13 17.53
N ALA A 151 -12.63 -2.02 17.06
CA ALA A 151 -13.01 -3.25 16.36
C ALA A 151 -12.35 -4.49 17.00
N PRO A 152 -12.94 -5.69 16.85
CA PRO A 152 -12.34 -6.92 17.31
C PRO A 152 -11.08 -7.26 16.51
N ASP A 153 -10.04 -7.68 17.22
CA ASP A 153 -8.79 -8.14 16.63
C ASP A 153 -8.34 -9.45 17.26
N ARG A 154 -8.43 -10.52 16.47
CA ARG A 154 -8.03 -11.86 16.90
C ARG A 154 -6.56 -11.96 17.32
N THR A 155 -5.68 -11.11 16.78
CA THR A 155 -4.26 -11.10 17.17
C THR A 155 -4.04 -10.57 18.59
N LEU A 156 -5.04 -9.84 19.12
CA LEU A 156 -5.10 -9.37 20.50
C LEU A 156 -5.94 -10.28 21.41
N GLY A 157 -6.46 -11.39 20.87
CA GLY A 157 -7.26 -12.38 21.61
C GLY A 157 -8.76 -12.11 21.63
N ASP A 158 -9.26 -11.16 20.83
CA ASP A 158 -10.69 -10.93 20.67
C ASP A 158 -11.35 -12.02 19.79
N GLY A 159 -12.67 -12.17 19.90
CA GLY A 159 -13.43 -12.96 18.93
C GLY A 159 -13.68 -12.17 17.64
N GLU A 160 -13.69 -12.81 16.48
CA GLU A 160 -13.83 -12.12 15.19
C GLU A 160 -14.54 -13.00 14.14
N VAL A 161 -15.39 -12.41 13.29
CA VAL A 161 -15.86 -13.07 12.05
C VAL A 161 -14.77 -12.94 10.98
N VAL A 162 -14.14 -14.05 10.65
CA VAL A 162 -13.04 -14.15 9.68
C VAL A 162 -13.51 -13.97 8.24
N ASN A 163 -14.73 -14.41 7.93
CA ASN A 163 -15.33 -14.36 6.59
C ASN A 163 -16.40 -13.27 6.46
N ALA A 164 -16.21 -12.12 7.12
CA ALA A 164 -17.18 -11.04 7.07
C ALA A 164 -17.28 -10.42 5.65
N ASP A 165 -18.51 -10.25 5.16
CA ASP A 165 -18.80 -9.56 3.90
C ASP A 165 -18.52 -8.07 4.02
N GLY A 166 -18.67 -7.50 5.22
CA GLY A 166 -18.31 -6.14 5.57
C GLY A 166 -18.42 -5.90 7.06
N TYR A 167 -18.24 -4.64 7.46
CA TYR A 167 -18.39 -4.22 8.85
C TYR A 167 -19.41 -3.08 8.97
N THR A 168 -20.06 -3.00 10.11
CA THR A 168 -21.02 -1.93 10.42
C THR A 168 -20.86 -1.45 11.85
N SER A 169 -21.08 -0.15 12.04
CA SER A 169 -21.17 0.44 13.36
C SER A 169 -22.59 0.38 13.94
N LEU A 170 -23.58 -0.01 13.13
CA LEU A 170 -24.95 -0.13 13.61
C LEU A 170 -25.05 -1.25 14.66
N TYR A 171 -25.92 -1.03 15.64
CA TYR A 171 -26.21 -1.96 16.73
C TYR A 171 -25.00 -2.26 17.62
N ASN A 172 -24.31 -1.21 18.11
CA ASN A 172 -23.12 -1.31 18.97
C ASN A 172 -23.30 -0.67 20.37
N SER A 173 -22.25 -0.74 21.20
CA SER A 173 -22.27 -0.28 22.61
C SER A 173 -22.33 1.24 22.81
N LEU A 174 -21.91 2.04 21.81
CA LEU A 174 -21.82 3.51 21.83
C LEU A 174 -22.86 4.22 20.95
N THR A 175 -23.64 3.50 20.14
CA THR A 175 -24.83 4.03 19.43
C THR A 175 -26.02 4.21 20.39
N GLU A 176 -25.81 5.02 21.43
CA GLU A 176 -26.79 5.32 22.47
C GLU A 176 -27.92 6.22 21.90
N GLY A 177 -29.19 5.78 22.06
CA GLY A 177 -30.37 6.65 21.93
C GLY A 177 -30.84 7.09 20.53
N SER A 178 -30.77 6.24 19.51
CA SER A 178 -30.63 6.77 18.15
C SER A 178 -31.54 6.24 17.05
N GLY A 179 -32.84 6.47 17.20
CA GLY A 179 -33.78 6.60 16.09
C GLY A 179 -35.18 6.95 16.57
N PRO A 180 -36.08 7.42 15.70
CA PRO A 180 -37.45 7.70 16.10
C PRO A 180 -38.13 6.41 16.55
N GLN A 181 -38.68 6.45 17.77
CA GLN A 181 -39.51 5.39 18.34
C GLN A 181 -38.79 4.09 18.74
N GLY A 182 -37.48 4.12 18.98
CA GLY A 182 -36.82 3.14 19.85
C GLY A 182 -36.48 1.77 19.25
N LEU A 183 -36.58 1.60 17.93
CA LEU A 183 -36.07 0.39 17.23
C LEU A 183 -34.66 0.56 16.66
N GLU A 184 -34.10 1.77 16.72
CA GLU A 184 -32.67 2.07 16.50
C GLU A 184 -32.03 2.62 17.81
N GLY A 185 -32.61 2.32 18.96
CA GLY A 185 -32.27 2.94 20.25
C GLY A 185 -32.10 1.92 21.37
N TYR A 186 -31.00 1.17 21.34
CA TYR A 186 -30.60 0.43 22.53
C TYR A 186 -30.20 1.40 23.63
N ILE A 187 -30.91 1.34 24.74
CA ILE A 187 -30.50 1.99 25.98
C ILE A 187 -30.17 0.86 26.95
N LYS A 188 -28.90 0.78 27.36
CA LYS A 188 -28.50 -0.09 28.45
C LYS A 188 -29.16 0.44 29.73
N GLY A 189 -30.30 -0.14 30.08
CA GLY A 189 -30.97 0.20 31.34
C GLY A 189 -29.99 0.07 32.50
N LYS A 190 -30.07 0.96 33.50
CA LYS A 190 -29.17 1.02 34.67
C LYS A 190 -29.09 -0.29 35.49
N MET A 191 -30.00 -1.23 35.20
CA MET A 191 -30.17 -2.54 35.83
C MET A 191 -29.94 -3.71 34.84
N ALA A 192 -29.55 -3.44 33.59
CA ALA A 192 -29.23 -4.47 32.61
C ALA A 192 -27.94 -5.19 33.03
N THR A 193 -28.06 -6.48 33.35
CA THR A 193 -26.99 -7.32 33.90
C THR A 193 -26.19 -8.06 32.84
N VAL A 194 -26.61 -8.05 31.58
CA VAL A 194 -25.85 -8.66 30.47
C VAL A 194 -24.76 -7.67 30.05
N GLN A 195 -23.50 -8.06 30.22
CA GLN A 195 -22.36 -7.37 29.63
C GLN A 195 -22.46 -7.57 28.10
N ALA A 196 -23.05 -6.60 27.43
CA ALA A 196 -23.04 -6.56 25.97
C ALA A 196 -21.58 -6.39 25.50
N PRO A 197 -21.17 -7.07 24.43
CA PRO A 197 -19.85 -6.86 23.83
C PRO A 197 -19.63 -5.37 23.50
N ASP A 198 -18.40 -4.89 23.64
CA ASP A 198 -18.09 -3.46 23.57
C ASP A 198 -17.64 -2.96 22.19
N SER A 199 -17.43 -3.86 21.23
CA SER A 199 -17.08 -3.51 19.85
C SER A 199 -18.01 -2.48 19.24
N GLN A 200 -17.43 -1.46 18.63
CA GLN A 200 -18.14 -0.46 17.85
C GLN A 200 -18.23 -0.80 16.37
N LEU A 201 -17.38 -1.69 15.87
CA LEU A 201 -17.34 -2.07 14.47
C LEU A 201 -17.45 -3.59 14.32
N ASN A 202 -18.59 -4.06 13.82
CA ASN A 202 -18.97 -5.47 13.87
C ASN A 202 -19.07 -6.08 12.48
N GLY A 203 -18.51 -7.28 12.34
CA GLY A 203 -18.53 -8.04 11.08
C GLY A 203 -19.93 -8.59 10.79
N TYR A 204 -20.34 -8.53 9.54
CA TYR A 204 -21.63 -9.07 9.10
C TYR A 204 -21.51 -10.01 7.90
N ILE A 205 -22.52 -10.87 7.72
CA ILE A 205 -22.72 -11.70 6.53
C ILE A 205 -24.10 -11.38 5.93
N GLN A 206 -24.17 -11.27 4.61
CA GLN A 206 -25.38 -10.96 3.85
C GLN A 206 -26.24 -12.20 3.57
N TYR A 207 -27.55 -12.05 3.72
CA TYR A 207 -28.57 -13.07 3.43
C TYR A 207 -29.37 -12.66 2.20
N ILE A 208 -29.13 -13.35 1.08
CA ILE A 208 -29.69 -13.01 -0.23
C ILE A 208 -30.39 -14.25 -0.80
N SER A 209 -31.66 -14.08 -1.19
CA SER A 209 -32.46 -15.13 -1.81
C SER A 209 -31.92 -15.53 -3.18
N SER A 210 -32.20 -16.77 -3.59
CA SER A 210 -31.95 -17.18 -4.98
C SER A 210 -32.76 -16.31 -5.93
N GLY A 211 -32.10 -15.65 -6.89
CA GLY A 211 -32.72 -14.65 -7.77
C GLY A 211 -32.79 -13.23 -7.20
N GLY A 212 -32.37 -13.03 -5.94
CA GLY A 212 -32.32 -11.73 -5.27
C GLY A 212 -31.03 -10.93 -5.46
N THR A 213 -30.00 -11.52 -6.07
CA THR A 213 -28.63 -10.97 -6.16
C THR A 213 -28.54 -9.64 -6.91
N ALA A 214 -29.50 -9.36 -7.79
CA ALA A 214 -29.55 -8.09 -8.52
C ALA A 214 -29.78 -6.88 -7.61
N ARG A 215 -30.26 -7.08 -6.37
CA ARG A 215 -30.52 -6.03 -5.36
C ARG A 215 -30.30 -6.49 -3.92
N ASN A 216 -29.58 -7.58 -3.68
CA ASN A 216 -29.46 -8.22 -2.36
C ASN A 216 -30.82 -8.44 -1.66
N ALA A 217 -31.83 -8.86 -2.41
CA ALA A 217 -33.16 -9.08 -1.88
C ALA A 217 -33.25 -10.40 -1.10
N PHE A 218 -34.00 -10.39 0.00
CA PHE A 218 -34.42 -11.54 0.78
C PHE A 218 -35.95 -11.63 0.70
N PHE A 219 -36.43 -12.53 -0.14
CA PHE A 219 -37.85 -12.68 -0.44
C PHE A 219 -38.65 -13.22 0.75
N ALA A 220 -39.93 -12.85 0.79
CA ALA A 220 -40.84 -13.35 1.81
C ALA A 220 -40.92 -14.90 1.79
N GLU A 221 -41.07 -15.49 2.98
CA GLU A 221 -41.11 -16.95 3.25
C GLU A 221 -39.79 -17.73 3.07
N ASP A 222 -38.78 -17.15 2.43
CA ASP A 222 -37.49 -17.83 2.25
C ASP A 222 -36.78 -18.08 3.58
N GLU A 223 -35.94 -19.11 3.60
CA GLU A 223 -35.03 -19.42 4.69
C GLU A 223 -33.65 -19.64 4.10
N ILE A 224 -32.67 -18.92 4.65
CA ILE A 224 -31.31 -18.89 4.13
C ILE A 224 -30.35 -19.26 5.26
N LEU A 225 -29.49 -20.24 4.96
CA LEU A 225 -28.41 -20.68 5.82
C LEU A 225 -27.10 -20.01 5.44
N LYS A 226 -26.38 -19.46 6.42
CA LYS A 226 -25.03 -18.92 6.25
C LYS A 226 -24.09 -19.43 7.33
N THR A 227 -22.84 -19.63 6.96
CA THR A 227 -21.79 -20.09 7.87
C THR A 227 -20.90 -18.93 8.28
N PHE A 228 -20.85 -18.65 9.58
CA PHE A 228 -19.91 -17.70 10.19
C PHE A 228 -18.64 -18.45 10.57
N ASN A 229 -17.51 -18.10 9.97
CA ASN A 229 -16.20 -18.55 10.41
C ASN A 229 -15.70 -17.60 11.50
N ILE A 230 -15.62 -18.08 12.74
CA ILE A 230 -15.35 -17.26 13.93
C ILE A 230 -14.01 -17.68 14.53
N ASP A 231 -13.06 -16.75 14.66
CA ASP A 231 -11.87 -16.90 15.50
C ASP A 231 -12.23 -16.55 16.95
N MET A 232 -11.73 -17.31 17.92
CA MET A 232 -12.24 -17.28 19.28
C MET A 232 -11.24 -17.72 20.37
N PRO A 233 -11.32 -17.10 21.56
CA PRO A 233 -10.55 -17.53 22.73
C PRO A 233 -11.04 -18.87 23.31
N ASP A 234 -10.20 -19.53 24.10
CA ASP A 234 -10.50 -20.83 24.72
C ASP A 234 -11.66 -20.76 25.74
N GLY A 235 -12.50 -21.80 25.76
CA GLY A 235 -13.58 -22.00 26.74
C GLY A 235 -14.97 -21.59 26.24
N VAL A 236 -15.91 -21.41 27.18
CA VAL A 236 -17.26 -20.92 26.88
C VAL A 236 -17.16 -19.48 26.44
N PHE A 237 -17.69 -19.16 25.26
CA PHE A 237 -17.68 -17.79 24.76
C PHE A 237 -19.07 -17.35 24.29
N ARG A 238 -19.26 -16.03 24.31
CA ARG A 238 -20.54 -15.37 24.03
C ARG A 238 -20.31 -14.23 23.07
N PHE A 239 -21.21 -14.10 22.11
CA PHE A 239 -21.22 -12.97 21.20
C PHE A 239 -22.66 -12.51 20.96
N GLY A 240 -22.82 -11.21 20.68
CA GLY A 240 -24.11 -10.65 20.28
C GLY A 240 -24.40 -11.00 18.82
N TYR A 241 -25.67 -11.15 18.48
CA TYR A 241 -26.10 -11.38 17.10
C TYR A 241 -27.33 -10.54 16.77
N ALA A 242 -27.23 -9.68 15.77
CA ALA A 242 -28.33 -8.85 15.29
C ALA A 242 -28.67 -9.17 13.82
N VAL A 243 -29.93 -9.00 13.43
CA VAL A 243 -30.37 -9.10 12.03
C VAL A 243 -30.89 -7.75 11.59
N ASP A 244 -30.11 -7.05 10.78
CA ASP A 244 -30.46 -5.78 10.15
C ASP A 244 -31.06 -6.04 8.77
N ALA A 245 -32.09 -5.30 8.39
CA ALA A 245 -32.69 -5.38 7.07
C ALA A 245 -33.08 -4.00 6.56
N CYS A 246 -32.85 -3.75 5.28
CA CYS A 246 -33.44 -2.59 4.61
C CYS A 246 -34.83 -2.91 4.07
N TRP A 247 -35.70 -1.90 4.09
CA TRP A 247 -37.04 -1.99 3.52
C TRP A 247 -37.62 -0.61 3.23
N ALA A 248 -38.33 -0.48 2.11
CA ALA A 248 -39.19 0.65 1.81
C ALA A 248 -40.51 0.15 1.20
N PRO A 249 -41.60 0.94 1.23
CA PRO A 249 -42.84 0.57 0.56
C PRO A 249 -42.62 0.33 -0.95
N PRO A 250 -43.22 -0.71 -1.55
CA PRO A 250 -43.07 -0.96 -2.98
C PRO A 250 -43.76 0.13 -3.80
N ILE A 251 -43.15 0.48 -4.93
CA ILE A 251 -43.68 1.44 -5.90
C ILE A 251 -44.83 0.85 -6.72
N THR A 252 -44.90 -0.48 -6.83
CA THR A 252 -45.99 -1.23 -7.50
C THR A 252 -46.63 -2.21 -6.52
N LYS A 253 -47.98 -2.24 -6.48
CA LYS A 253 -48.76 -3.19 -5.66
C LYS A 253 -49.83 -3.89 -6.50
N PRO A 254 -50.08 -5.21 -6.33
CA PRO A 254 -49.33 -6.14 -5.49
C PRO A 254 -47.92 -6.42 -6.05
N VAL A 255 -46.95 -6.70 -5.17
CA VAL A 255 -45.60 -7.10 -5.59
C VAL A 255 -45.67 -8.47 -6.27
N THR A 256 -45.14 -8.55 -7.49
CA THR A 256 -44.99 -9.78 -8.27
C THR A 256 -43.55 -10.04 -8.68
N ASP A 257 -42.75 -8.99 -8.82
CA ASP A 257 -41.31 -9.03 -9.02
C ASP A 257 -40.66 -8.04 -8.05
N PRO A 258 -40.22 -8.52 -6.86
CA PRO A 258 -39.66 -7.62 -5.85
C PRO A 258 -38.42 -6.85 -6.31
N ILE A 259 -37.71 -7.29 -7.37
CA ILE A 259 -36.55 -6.56 -7.88
C ILE A 259 -36.98 -5.27 -8.60
N ALA A 260 -38.07 -5.33 -9.36
CA ALA A 260 -38.60 -4.22 -10.15
C ALA A 260 -39.69 -3.40 -9.42
N ASP A 261 -40.43 -4.03 -8.49
CA ASP A 261 -41.58 -3.42 -7.82
C ASP A 261 -41.23 -2.56 -6.60
N PHE A 262 -39.95 -2.53 -6.20
CA PHE A 262 -39.41 -1.66 -5.16
C PHE A 262 -38.45 -0.63 -5.77
N GLY A 263 -38.45 0.60 -5.28
CA GLY A 263 -37.45 1.61 -5.67
C GLY A 263 -36.09 1.35 -5.01
N PRO A 264 -35.00 1.99 -5.50
CA PRO A 264 -33.65 1.84 -4.96
C PRO A 264 -33.54 2.21 -3.48
N GLU A 265 -34.43 3.06 -2.98
CA GLU A 265 -34.53 3.44 -1.57
C GLU A 265 -34.91 2.29 -0.62
N ALA A 266 -35.33 1.14 -1.16
CA ALA A 266 -35.50 -0.07 -0.37
C ALA A 266 -34.16 -0.73 0.02
N ASN A 267 -33.05 -0.41 -0.66
CA ASN A 267 -31.70 -0.85 -0.31
C ASN A 267 -31.04 0.06 0.75
N CYS A 268 -29.88 -0.37 1.24
CA CYS A 268 -29.01 0.48 2.04
C CYS A 268 -28.59 1.74 1.28
N PRO A 269 -28.55 2.92 1.94
CA PRO A 269 -28.07 4.16 1.35
C PRO A 269 -26.54 4.22 1.25
N GLU A 270 -25.80 3.49 2.08
CA GLU A 270 -24.36 3.32 1.91
C GLU A 270 -24.03 2.20 0.91
N ALA A 271 -22.81 2.23 0.36
CA ALA A 271 -22.32 1.19 -0.54
C ALA A 271 -22.54 -0.21 0.03
N TYR A 272 -23.20 -1.08 -0.74
CA TYR A 272 -23.57 -2.42 -0.30
C TYR A 272 -22.40 -3.41 -0.35
N ASN A 273 -21.34 -3.08 -1.09
CA ASN A 273 -20.12 -3.88 -1.20
C ASN A 273 -18.90 -2.98 -1.44
N LEU A 274 -17.78 -3.35 -0.81
CA LEU A 274 -16.46 -2.77 -1.04
C LEU A 274 -15.49 -3.90 -1.43
N GLU A 275 -15.10 -3.93 -2.70
CA GLU A 275 -14.06 -4.82 -3.20
C GLU A 275 -12.71 -4.09 -3.14
N ILE A 276 -11.73 -4.73 -2.50
CA ILE A 276 -10.42 -4.12 -2.28
C ILE A 276 -9.35 -5.03 -2.85
N SER A 277 -8.50 -4.46 -3.72
CA SER A 277 -7.25 -5.08 -4.16
C SER A 277 -6.05 -4.26 -3.71
N LYS A 278 -4.91 -4.94 -3.57
CA LYS A 278 -3.65 -4.40 -3.08
C LYS A 278 -2.59 -4.62 -4.14
N GLU A 279 -1.97 -3.55 -4.61
CA GLU A 279 -0.98 -3.54 -5.69
C GLU A 279 0.32 -2.97 -5.11
N PRO A 280 1.32 -3.79 -4.77
CA PRO A 280 2.61 -3.29 -4.28
C PRO A 280 3.27 -2.46 -5.37
N ILE A 281 3.82 -1.31 -4.98
CA ILE A 281 4.64 -0.50 -5.88
C ILE A 281 6.10 -0.88 -5.61
N VAL A 282 6.79 -1.38 -6.63
CA VAL A 282 8.12 -2.01 -6.50
C VAL A 282 8.06 -3.10 -5.41
N THR A 283 8.70 -2.88 -4.27
CA THR A 283 8.73 -3.82 -3.14
C THR A 283 7.44 -3.91 -2.34
N GLY A 284 6.52 -2.95 -2.44
CA GLY A 284 5.43 -2.80 -1.48
C GLY A 284 5.89 -2.14 -0.17
N LEU A 285 5.22 -2.45 0.94
CA LEU A 285 5.61 -1.94 2.27
C LEU A 285 6.70 -2.83 2.91
N THR A 286 7.74 -2.18 3.44
CA THR A 286 8.86 -2.79 4.17
C THR A 286 9.02 -2.14 5.54
N PRO A 287 9.80 -2.73 6.48
CA PRO A 287 10.09 -2.10 7.77
C PRO A 287 10.75 -0.73 7.67
N TYR A 288 11.34 -0.44 6.52
CA TYR A 288 12.04 0.80 6.24
C TYR A 288 11.13 1.84 5.57
N GLY A 289 9.88 1.50 5.21
CA GLY A 289 8.91 2.39 4.54
C GLY A 289 8.26 1.73 3.32
N GLY A 290 8.23 2.42 2.17
CA GLY A 290 7.66 1.91 0.92
C GLY A 290 6.20 2.30 0.70
N GLN A 291 5.65 1.87 -0.44
CA GLN A 291 4.31 2.24 -0.90
C GLN A 291 3.46 1.02 -1.31
N LEU A 292 2.18 1.09 -0.98
CA LEU A 292 1.18 0.12 -1.43
C LEU A 292 -0.02 0.87 -2.00
N LYS A 293 -0.42 0.51 -3.21
CA LYS A 293 -1.64 1.03 -3.83
C LYS A 293 -2.82 0.17 -3.40
N ILE A 294 -3.76 0.79 -2.70
CA ILE A 294 -5.05 0.19 -2.33
C ILE A 294 -6.06 0.63 -3.38
N VAL A 295 -6.58 -0.32 -4.14
CA VAL A 295 -7.65 -0.09 -5.12
C VAL A 295 -8.97 -0.50 -4.50
N ILE A 296 -9.94 0.42 -4.54
CA ILE A 296 -11.25 0.27 -3.90
C ILE A 296 -12.31 0.39 -4.99
N ARG A 297 -13.09 -0.67 -5.18
CA ARG A 297 -14.32 -0.66 -5.98
C ARG A 297 -15.50 -0.66 -5.03
N ASP A 298 -16.31 0.38 -5.09
CA ASP A 298 -17.56 0.43 -4.34
C ASP A 298 -18.75 0.07 -5.25
N TYR A 299 -19.79 -0.49 -4.64
CA TYR A 299 -21.04 -0.74 -5.32
C TYR A 299 -22.18 -0.14 -4.53
N ASP A 300 -23.01 0.64 -5.20
CA ASP A 300 -23.99 1.52 -4.60
C ASP A 300 -25.27 1.53 -5.46
N TRP A 301 -26.43 1.33 -4.83
CA TRP A 301 -27.73 1.24 -5.51
C TRP A 301 -28.31 2.62 -5.87
N GLN A 302 -27.83 3.67 -5.22
CA GLN A 302 -28.20 5.07 -5.42
C GLN A 302 -27.32 5.72 -6.50
N GLY A 303 -26.11 5.19 -6.72
CA GLY A 303 -25.23 5.54 -7.84
C GLY A 303 -23.89 6.15 -7.41
N PRO A 304 -23.02 6.52 -8.35
CA PRO A 304 -21.66 6.99 -8.03
C PRO A 304 -21.60 8.42 -7.47
N ASP A 305 -22.64 9.24 -7.68
CA ASP A 305 -22.69 10.65 -7.27
C ASP A 305 -23.17 10.87 -5.81
N THR A 306 -23.48 9.78 -5.09
CA THR A 306 -24.09 9.81 -3.76
C THR A 306 -23.12 9.47 -2.64
N VAL A 307 -21.80 9.58 -2.85
CA VAL A 307 -20.81 9.13 -1.87
C VAL A 307 -19.57 10.01 -1.78
N TYR A 308 -19.00 10.14 -0.57
CA TYR A 308 -17.70 10.78 -0.35
C TYR A 308 -16.55 9.84 -0.74
N PRO A 309 -15.37 10.34 -1.16
CA PRO A 309 -14.21 9.48 -1.40
C PRO A 309 -13.89 8.60 -0.18
N PRO A 310 -13.55 7.31 -0.38
CA PRO A 310 -13.18 6.45 0.73
C PRO A 310 -11.95 6.98 1.46
N VAL A 311 -11.89 6.73 2.77
CA VAL A 311 -10.73 7.03 3.61
C VAL A 311 -10.14 5.74 4.17
N ILE A 312 -8.81 5.71 4.27
CA ILE A 312 -8.05 4.59 4.82
C ILE A 312 -7.33 5.05 6.08
N GLU A 313 -7.52 4.29 7.15
CA GLU A 313 -6.86 4.49 8.43
C GLU A 313 -6.07 3.23 8.79
N CYS A 314 -4.76 3.36 8.99
CA CYS A 314 -3.87 2.27 9.40
C CYS A 314 -2.99 2.74 10.56
N PRO A 315 -3.47 2.66 11.82
CA PRO A 315 -2.82 3.28 12.97
C PRO A 315 -1.37 2.85 13.19
N GLU A 316 -1.02 1.61 12.83
CA GLU A 316 0.33 1.09 12.98
C GLU A 316 1.29 1.51 11.87
N LEU A 317 0.78 1.85 10.68
CA LEU A 317 1.61 2.15 9.49
C LEU A 317 1.86 3.65 9.32
N PHE A 318 0.84 4.49 9.55
CA PHE A 318 0.93 5.95 9.41
C PHE A 318 0.02 6.68 10.41
N ASP A 319 0.22 7.99 10.56
CA ASP A 319 -0.65 8.86 11.36
C ASP A 319 -1.76 9.48 10.49
N GLY A 320 -2.94 9.67 11.06
CA GLY A 320 -4.08 10.24 10.35
C GLY A 320 -4.74 9.25 9.38
N PHE A 321 -5.25 9.77 8.26
CA PHE A 321 -5.94 8.97 7.25
C PHE A 321 -5.48 9.37 5.84
N VAL A 322 -5.58 8.44 4.90
CA VAL A 322 -5.36 8.68 3.46
C VAL A 322 -6.71 8.74 2.77
N MET A 323 -7.00 9.83 2.06
CA MET A 323 -8.19 9.95 1.21
C MET A 323 -7.91 9.33 -0.16
N ALA A 324 -8.79 8.45 -0.62
CA ALA A 324 -8.64 7.82 -1.92
C ALA A 324 -8.98 8.78 -3.06
N ASN A 325 -8.20 8.74 -4.13
CA ASN A 325 -8.42 9.46 -5.36
C ASN A 325 -9.39 8.70 -6.26
N TRP A 326 -10.26 9.45 -6.94
CA TRP A 326 -11.19 8.89 -7.91
C TRP A 326 -10.46 8.49 -9.21
N GLU A 327 -10.84 7.36 -9.81
CA GLU A 327 -10.34 6.93 -11.13
C GLU A 327 -11.43 6.94 -12.19
N LEU A 328 -12.56 6.26 -11.95
CA LEU A 328 -13.65 6.15 -12.91
C LEU A 328 -14.97 5.74 -12.24
N ASN A 329 -16.08 6.01 -12.94
CA ASN A 329 -17.41 5.51 -12.59
C ASN A 329 -17.83 4.40 -13.57
N TYR A 330 -18.63 3.46 -13.08
CA TYR A 330 -19.31 2.45 -13.89
C TYR A 330 -20.80 2.41 -13.51
N SER A 331 -21.57 1.52 -14.14
CA SER A 331 -23.05 1.55 -14.08
C SER A 331 -23.64 1.42 -12.67
N ASN A 332 -22.93 0.81 -11.72
CA ASN A 332 -23.41 0.50 -10.37
C ASN A 332 -22.39 0.83 -9.27
N GLY A 333 -21.47 1.77 -9.52
CA GLY A 333 -20.45 2.16 -8.55
C GLY A 333 -19.27 2.91 -9.14
N SER A 334 -18.19 2.99 -8.37
CA SER A 334 -17.00 3.77 -8.70
C SER A 334 -15.72 3.02 -8.32
N ARG A 335 -14.62 3.38 -8.98
CA ARG A 335 -13.28 2.89 -8.65
C ARG A 335 -12.43 4.05 -8.13
N TYR A 336 -11.75 3.80 -7.02
CA TYR A 336 -10.81 4.70 -6.37
C TYR A 336 -9.47 3.99 -6.14
N PHE A 337 -8.41 4.78 -5.94
CA PHE A 337 -7.14 4.29 -5.42
C PHE A 337 -6.58 5.19 -4.32
N ALA A 338 -5.84 4.61 -3.40
CA ALA A 338 -5.08 5.33 -2.38
C ALA A 338 -3.67 4.76 -2.30
N LEU A 339 -2.67 5.64 -2.22
CA LEU A 339 -1.29 5.24 -1.95
C LEU A 339 -1.06 5.35 -0.44
N ILE A 340 -0.79 4.22 0.21
CA ILE A 340 -0.43 4.19 1.63
C ILE A 340 1.05 3.89 1.79
N THR A 341 1.63 4.35 2.90
CA THR A 341 3.06 4.16 3.23
C THR A 341 3.23 3.55 4.62
N ASN A 342 4.41 2.99 4.89
CA ASN A 342 4.81 2.60 6.25
C ASN A 342 5.67 3.70 6.89
N SER A 343 5.11 4.90 7.07
CA SER A 343 5.86 6.06 7.59
C SER A 343 6.28 5.90 9.05
N LYS A 344 5.66 4.97 9.80
CA LYS A 344 6.01 4.65 11.19
C LYS A 344 7.13 3.61 11.32
N GLY A 345 7.58 3.02 10.21
CA GLY A 345 8.60 1.96 10.24
C GLY A 345 8.13 0.73 11.01
N ALA A 346 6.87 0.36 10.85
CA ALA A 346 6.30 -0.83 11.46
C ALA A 346 7.08 -2.07 10.98
N PRO A 347 7.43 -3.03 11.86
CA PRO A 347 8.22 -4.21 11.49
C PRO A 347 7.49 -5.13 10.50
N VAL A 348 8.17 -6.20 10.07
CA VAL A 348 7.55 -7.26 9.26
C VAL A 348 6.32 -7.82 9.98
N GLY A 349 5.18 -7.87 9.30
CA GLY A 349 3.93 -8.31 9.90
C GLY A 349 2.70 -7.98 9.06
N ASN A 350 1.54 -8.36 9.59
CA ASN A 350 0.25 -8.02 9.00
C ASN A 350 -0.45 -7.00 9.90
N TYR A 351 -0.90 -5.90 9.29
CA TYR A 351 -1.49 -4.75 9.96
C TYR A 351 -2.93 -4.56 9.50
N ARG A 352 -3.78 -4.11 10.41
CA ARG A 352 -5.22 -4.07 10.17
C ARG A 352 -5.67 -2.66 9.81
N CYS A 353 -5.95 -2.43 8.54
CA CYS A 353 -6.40 -1.13 8.06
C CYS A 353 -7.92 -1.06 7.95
N LEU A 354 -8.49 0.08 8.35
CA LEU A 354 -9.89 0.41 8.18
C LEU A 354 -10.08 1.19 6.88
N VAL A 355 -10.94 0.69 6.01
CA VAL A 355 -11.48 1.43 4.86
C VAL A 355 -12.91 1.83 5.17
N ALA A 356 -13.20 3.13 5.09
CA ALA A 356 -14.50 3.69 5.36
C ALA A 356 -14.99 4.50 4.15
N LYS A 357 -16.20 4.18 3.68
CA LYS A 357 -16.85 4.85 2.55
C LYS A 357 -18.21 5.40 2.99
N ARG A 358 -18.30 6.72 3.14
CA ARG A 358 -19.49 7.39 3.66
C ARG A 358 -20.42 7.86 2.54
N ALA A 359 -21.72 7.64 2.71
CA ALA A 359 -22.76 8.16 1.83
C ALA A 359 -22.92 9.69 1.95
N ALA A 360 -23.27 10.36 0.85
CA ALA A 360 -23.47 11.81 0.79
C ALA A 360 -24.73 12.26 1.52
N GLU A 361 -25.71 11.36 1.67
CA GLU A 361 -26.94 11.53 2.45
C GLU A 361 -26.69 11.61 3.96
N TYR A 362 -25.45 11.41 4.41
CA TYR A 362 -25.07 11.56 5.81
C TYR A 362 -25.50 12.93 6.35
N ASN A 363 -26.30 12.91 7.41
CA ASN A 363 -26.78 14.10 8.08
C ASN A 363 -26.06 14.26 9.42
N PRO A 364 -25.16 15.26 9.58
CA PRO A 364 -24.46 15.50 10.85
C PRO A 364 -25.39 15.80 12.03
N SER A 365 -26.64 16.19 11.77
CA SER A 365 -27.66 16.41 12.81
C SER A 365 -28.30 15.11 13.30
N LYS A 366 -28.05 14.00 12.61
CA LYS A 366 -28.39 12.63 12.99
C LYS A 366 -27.10 11.80 13.09
N PRO A 367 -26.14 12.17 13.96
CA PRO A 367 -24.80 11.56 14.03
C PRO A 367 -24.83 10.05 14.34
N TRP A 368 -25.98 9.58 14.78
CA TRP A 368 -26.24 8.20 15.11
C TRP A 368 -26.68 7.30 13.95
N LEU A 369 -27.12 7.89 12.85
CA LEU A 369 -27.41 7.16 11.62
C LEU A 369 -26.12 7.14 10.80
N ASP A 370 -25.28 6.16 11.09
CA ASP A 370 -24.03 5.99 10.37
C ASP A 370 -24.28 5.34 9.01
N LEU A 371 -24.13 6.14 7.95
CA LEU A 371 -24.28 5.71 6.56
C LEU A 371 -22.89 5.49 5.95
N THR A 372 -22.11 4.64 6.60
CA THR A 372 -20.74 4.34 6.19
C THR A 372 -20.58 2.85 5.99
N ALA A 373 -20.14 2.47 4.80
CA ALA A 373 -19.70 1.12 4.51
C ALA A 373 -18.26 0.97 5.01
N TYR A 374 -18.02 -0.06 5.84
CA TYR A 374 -16.71 -0.34 6.38
C TYR A 374 -16.16 -1.67 5.91
N LYS A 375 -14.85 -1.72 5.68
CA LYS A 375 -14.11 -2.95 5.42
C LYS A 375 -12.80 -2.90 6.20
N LEU A 376 -12.51 -3.96 6.95
CA LEU A 376 -11.20 -4.17 7.55
C LEU A 376 -10.36 -5.01 6.60
N ILE A 377 -9.16 -4.54 6.27
CA ILE A 377 -8.24 -5.24 5.36
C ILE A 377 -6.91 -5.52 6.05
N PRO A 378 -6.34 -6.73 5.89
CA PRO A 378 -4.96 -6.97 6.27
C PRO A 378 -4.03 -6.32 5.23
N VAL A 379 -3.04 -5.58 5.70
CA VAL A 379 -1.95 -4.99 4.92
C VAL A 379 -0.64 -5.59 5.42
N GLU A 380 0.10 -6.20 4.51
CA GLU A 380 1.35 -6.88 4.83
C GLU A 380 2.53 -5.91 4.67
N VAL A 381 3.41 -5.91 5.67
CA VAL A 381 4.76 -5.36 5.59
C VAL A 381 5.71 -6.54 5.51
N LYS A 382 6.51 -6.59 4.44
CA LYS A 382 7.44 -7.69 4.15
C LYS A 382 8.88 -7.17 4.07
N ASP A 383 9.82 -8.03 4.41
CA ASP A 383 11.24 -7.72 4.20
C ASP A 383 11.65 -8.19 2.80
N SER A 384 11.57 -7.28 1.85
CA SER A 384 11.92 -7.51 0.44
C SER A 384 13.20 -6.79 0.03
N MET A 385 13.91 -6.20 1.00
CA MET A 385 15.26 -5.70 0.79
C MET A 385 16.22 -6.66 1.45
N VAL A 386 17.12 -7.24 0.66
CA VAL A 386 18.19 -8.07 1.22
C VAL A 386 19.40 -7.18 1.40
N ASP A 387 19.65 -6.77 2.65
CA ASP A 387 20.93 -6.17 3.03
C ASP A 387 21.97 -7.28 3.08
N VAL A 388 22.80 -7.33 2.04
CA VAL A 388 23.75 -8.42 1.87
C VAL A 388 25.02 -8.16 2.66
N THR A 389 25.18 -7.02 3.36
CA THR A 389 26.45 -6.57 3.96
C THR A 389 27.18 -7.70 4.69
N PRO A 390 28.20 -8.33 4.06
CA PRO A 390 29.02 -9.27 4.77
C PRO A 390 29.77 -8.52 5.86
N PRO A 391 30.06 -9.14 7.03
CA PRO A 391 30.74 -8.47 8.15
C PRO A 391 32.11 -7.86 7.80
N TYR A 392 32.69 -8.19 6.63
CA TYR A 392 33.97 -7.68 6.13
C TYR A 392 33.84 -6.57 5.07
N LEU A 393 32.63 -6.29 4.57
CA LEU A 393 32.35 -5.34 3.48
C LEU A 393 31.95 -3.95 4.02
N ASN A 394 32.55 -3.58 5.14
CA ASN A 394 32.32 -2.33 5.88
C ASN A 394 32.99 -1.11 5.20
N PHE A 395 33.21 -1.18 3.88
CA PHE A 395 34.09 -0.27 3.14
C PHE A 395 33.51 0.03 1.74
N GLY A 396 32.54 0.93 1.70
CA GLY A 396 31.95 1.59 0.54
C GLY A 396 32.20 1.01 -0.85
N PRO A 397 31.30 0.15 -1.37
CA PRO A 397 31.23 -0.10 -2.80
C PRO A 397 30.97 1.19 -3.57
N MET A 398 31.67 1.32 -4.69
CA MET A 398 31.67 2.51 -5.53
C MET A 398 30.93 2.29 -6.84
N ASP A 399 30.94 1.06 -7.35
CA ASP A 399 30.41 0.69 -8.66
C ASP A 399 30.07 -0.81 -8.66
N VAL A 400 29.04 -1.18 -9.40
CA VAL A 400 28.57 -2.56 -9.54
C VAL A 400 28.32 -2.89 -11.00
N ASP A 401 28.60 -4.15 -11.38
CA ASP A 401 28.24 -4.67 -12.69
C ASP A 401 27.80 -6.12 -12.58
N THR A 402 27.02 -6.61 -13.55
CA THR A 402 26.40 -7.94 -13.51
C THR A 402 26.61 -8.72 -14.81
N ASP A 403 26.79 -10.04 -14.69
CA ASP A 403 26.71 -10.98 -15.80
C ASP A 403 26.00 -12.25 -15.39
N GLY A 404 24.83 -12.50 -15.99
CA GLY A 404 23.97 -13.63 -15.65
C GLY A 404 23.74 -13.74 -14.13
N ASN A 405 24.25 -14.84 -13.56
CA ASN A 405 24.11 -15.15 -12.14
C ASN A 405 25.18 -14.50 -11.24
N TYR A 406 26.00 -13.57 -11.72
CA TYR A 406 27.07 -13.00 -10.92
C TYR A 406 26.99 -11.48 -10.82
N LEU A 407 27.21 -10.98 -9.60
CA LEU A 407 27.38 -9.56 -9.28
C LEU A 407 28.85 -9.29 -8.95
N TYR A 408 29.43 -8.31 -9.64
CA TYR A 408 30.79 -7.82 -9.46
C TYR A 408 30.75 -6.48 -8.76
N VAL A 409 31.38 -6.38 -7.59
CA VAL A 409 31.33 -5.19 -6.74
C VAL A 409 32.74 -4.60 -6.61
N ALA A 410 32.95 -3.40 -7.16
CA ALA A 410 34.15 -2.62 -6.89
C ALA A 410 34.01 -1.93 -5.53
N SER A 411 34.84 -2.34 -4.57
CA SER A 411 34.85 -1.79 -3.22
C SER A 411 36.20 -1.14 -2.94
N GLY A 412 36.18 0.07 -2.35
CA GLY A 412 37.39 0.87 -2.13
C GLY A 412 38.55 0.07 -1.54
N LYS A 413 38.52 -0.25 -0.24
CA LYS A 413 39.65 -0.94 0.41
C LYS A 413 39.68 -2.46 0.24
N ASN A 414 38.66 -3.05 -0.38
CA ASN A 414 38.48 -4.50 -0.46
C ASN A 414 38.64 -5.07 -1.88
N GLY A 415 38.95 -4.22 -2.85
CA GLY A 415 39.12 -4.62 -4.24
C GLY A 415 37.82 -5.16 -4.86
N LEU A 416 37.92 -6.25 -5.60
CA LEU A 416 36.79 -6.88 -6.29
C LEU A 416 36.13 -7.92 -5.39
N THR A 417 34.82 -7.82 -5.18
CA THR A 417 34.02 -8.85 -4.52
C THR A 417 33.00 -9.42 -5.50
N ILE A 418 32.82 -10.74 -5.49
CA ILE A 418 31.94 -11.46 -6.42
C ILE A 418 30.88 -12.22 -5.63
N PHE A 419 29.63 -12.08 -6.04
CA PHE A 419 28.48 -12.80 -5.49
C PHE A 419 27.78 -13.60 -6.57
N ASP A 420 27.33 -14.80 -6.23
CA ASP A 420 26.32 -15.54 -6.98
C ASP A 420 24.94 -15.02 -6.58
N ILE A 421 24.21 -14.53 -7.57
CA ILE A 421 22.90 -13.91 -7.49
C ILE A 421 21.85 -14.76 -8.23
N SER A 422 22.11 -16.05 -8.47
CA SER A 422 21.11 -16.99 -9.03
C SER A 422 19.86 -17.13 -8.16
N ASP A 423 19.99 -16.88 -6.85
CA ASP A 423 18.89 -16.57 -5.95
C ASP A 423 19.10 -15.13 -5.41
N PRO A 424 18.49 -14.11 -6.04
CA PRO A 424 18.66 -12.71 -5.66
C PRO A 424 18.21 -12.39 -4.23
N VAL A 425 17.34 -13.21 -3.62
CA VAL A 425 16.95 -13.03 -2.22
C VAL A 425 17.91 -13.71 -1.24
N ASN A 426 18.79 -14.58 -1.72
CA ASN A 426 19.85 -15.23 -0.94
C ASN A 426 21.19 -15.25 -1.69
N PRO A 427 21.76 -14.06 -2.00
CA PRO A 427 23.03 -13.97 -2.68
C PRO A 427 24.15 -14.67 -1.89
N VAL A 428 24.98 -15.44 -2.60
CA VAL A 428 26.07 -16.23 -2.00
C VAL A 428 27.41 -15.58 -2.34
N TRP A 429 28.19 -15.23 -1.32
CA TRP A 429 29.57 -14.77 -1.53
C TRP A 429 30.41 -15.88 -2.17
N GLN A 430 31.04 -15.58 -3.31
CA GLN A 430 31.88 -16.53 -4.04
C GLN A 430 33.37 -16.24 -3.84
N ASN A 431 33.78 -14.98 -3.99
CA ASN A 431 35.20 -14.63 -3.97
C ASN A 431 35.43 -13.16 -3.56
N ASN A 432 36.64 -12.86 -3.09
CA ASN A 432 37.11 -11.50 -2.84
C ASN A 432 38.61 -11.39 -3.11
N ILE A 433 38.97 -10.35 -3.87
CA ILE A 433 40.35 -10.06 -4.27
C ILE A 433 40.75 -8.71 -3.65
N CYS A 434 41.31 -8.77 -2.44
CA CYS A 434 41.68 -7.61 -1.59
C CYS A 434 43.02 -6.93 -1.95
N PHE A 435 43.13 -5.63 -1.65
CA PHE A 435 44.38 -4.87 -1.69
C PHE A 435 44.54 -3.91 -0.50
N ASN A 436 45.77 -3.72 -0.03
CA ASN A 436 46.04 -2.97 1.21
C ASN A 436 46.11 -1.43 1.04
N THR A 437 46.11 -0.88 -0.19
CA THR A 437 46.50 0.53 -0.40
C THR A 437 45.74 1.34 -1.45
N GLU A 438 44.84 0.76 -2.24
CA GLU A 438 44.27 1.43 -3.44
C GLU A 438 42.76 1.19 -3.55
N ASN A 439 41.99 2.19 -4.04
CA ASN A 439 40.53 2.17 -4.14
C ASN A 439 40.07 1.87 -5.56
N LEU A 440 39.27 0.82 -5.76
CA LEU A 440 38.53 0.60 -7.01
C LEU A 440 37.35 1.56 -7.11
N TYR A 441 37.17 2.17 -8.28
CA TYR A 441 36.15 3.20 -8.49
C TYR A 441 35.12 2.85 -9.57
N LYS A 442 35.53 2.12 -10.61
CA LYS A 442 34.68 1.63 -11.70
C LYS A 442 34.98 0.15 -11.92
N ILE A 443 33.97 -0.64 -12.26
CA ILE A 443 34.09 -2.03 -12.70
C ILE A 443 33.29 -2.22 -13.99
N VAL A 444 33.86 -2.98 -14.92
CA VAL A 444 33.17 -3.40 -16.15
C VAL A 444 33.45 -4.89 -16.34
N TYR A 445 32.42 -5.68 -16.51
CA TYR A 445 32.53 -7.08 -16.90
C TYR A 445 32.50 -7.20 -18.44
N SER A 446 33.38 -8.04 -18.98
CA SER A 446 33.33 -8.43 -20.40
C SER A 446 34.02 -9.77 -20.62
N ASN A 447 33.35 -10.69 -21.30
CA ASN A 447 33.92 -11.95 -21.82
C ASN A 447 34.69 -12.80 -20.78
N GLY A 448 34.14 -12.99 -19.58
CA GLY A 448 34.79 -13.77 -18.52
C GLY A 448 35.89 -13.03 -17.76
N TYR A 449 36.07 -11.74 -18.02
CA TYR A 449 37.02 -10.87 -17.33
C TYR A 449 36.31 -9.68 -16.70
N ALA A 450 36.82 -9.24 -15.54
CA ALA A 450 36.39 -8.00 -14.91
C ALA A 450 37.52 -6.96 -15.00
N TYR A 451 37.17 -5.73 -15.39
CA TYR A 451 38.07 -4.62 -15.67
C TYR A 451 37.79 -3.52 -14.67
N ALA A 452 38.71 -3.29 -13.73
CA ALA A 452 38.52 -2.30 -12.68
C ALA A 452 39.54 -1.18 -12.76
N VAL A 453 39.08 0.06 -12.56
CA VAL A 453 39.97 1.23 -12.47
C VAL A 453 40.23 1.61 -11.02
N ASP A 454 41.47 2.05 -10.76
CA ASP A 454 41.87 2.51 -9.44
C ASP A 454 42.32 3.98 -9.42
N THR A 455 42.14 4.61 -8.27
CA THR A 455 42.17 6.09 -8.10
C THR A 455 43.33 6.60 -7.24
N HIS A 456 44.39 5.82 -7.01
CA HIS A 456 45.55 6.29 -6.22
C HIS A 456 46.66 6.87 -7.11
N TYR A 457 47.71 7.46 -6.52
CA TYR A 457 48.89 7.98 -7.25
C TYR A 457 49.63 6.93 -8.12
N ASN A 458 49.22 5.66 -8.06
CA ASN A 458 49.67 4.56 -8.93
C ASN A 458 48.53 3.99 -9.80
N GLY A 459 47.49 4.82 -10.05
CA GLY A 459 46.30 4.60 -10.86
C GLY A 459 46.51 3.72 -12.08
N GLY A 460 45.57 2.81 -12.33
CA GLY A 460 45.71 1.83 -13.38
C GLY A 460 44.43 1.07 -13.71
N LEU A 461 44.52 0.29 -14.80
CA LEU A 461 43.56 -0.74 -15.15
C LEU A 461 44.01 -2.06 -14.52
N ARG A 462 43.13 -2.68 -13.73
CA ARG A 462 43.26 -4.04 -13.25
C ARG A 462 42.35 -4.96 -14.04
N ILE A 463 42.88 -6.12 -14.41
CA ILE A 463 42.15 -7.14 -15.14
C ILE A 463 42.13 -8.41 -14.31
N TYR A 464 40.94 -8.92 -14.08
CA TYR A 464 40.67 -10.13 -13.32
C TYR A 464 40.12 -11.17 -14.25
N ASP A 465 40.73 -12.35 -14.23
CA ASP A 465 40.09 -13.54 -14.75
C ASP A 465 39.05 -13.96 -13.72
N VAL A 466 37.78 -13.99 -14.13
CA VAL A 466 36.64 -14.31 -13.25
C VAL A 466 35.91 -15.57 -13.69
N ASP A 467 36.50 -16.37 -14.59
CA ASP A 467 35.94 -17.64 -15.06
C ASP A 467 36.92 -18.82 -14.81
N PRO A 468 36.68 -19.69 -13.81
CA PRO A 468 35.50 -19.73 -12.95
C PRO A 468 35.63 -18.81 -11.71
N VAL A 469 34.50 -18.25 -11.27
CA VAL A 469 34.43 -17.19 -10.24
C VAL A 469 35.07 -17.57 -8.90
N GLU A 470 35.03 -18.85 -8.51
CA GLU A 470 35.56 -19.34 -7.23
C GLU A 470 37.09 -19.30 -7.19
N SER A 471 37.72 -19.26 -8.37
CA SER A 471 39.17 -19.13 -8.55
C SER A 471 39.60 -17.80 -9.14
N ALA A 472 38.67 -16.84 -9.21
CA ALA A 472 38.91 -15.52 -9.77
C ALA A 472 40.18 -14.89 -9.18
N SER A 473 40.99 -14.31 -10.07
CA SER A 473 42.29 -13.76 -9.69
C SER A 473 42.70 -12.62 -10.61
N GLN A 474 43.50 -11.69 -10.08
CA GLN A 474 44.06 -10.61 -10.90
C GLN A 474 45.12 -11.20 -11.85
N VAL A 475 44.91 -11.06 -13.15
CA VAL A 475 45.87 -11.51 -14.17
C VAL A 475 46.81 -10.40 -14.61
N LYS A 476 46.38 -9.15 -14.52
CA LYS A 476 47.16 -8.00 -14.98
C LYS A 476 46.85 -6.73 -14.22
N GLN A 477 47.88 -5.88 -14.09
CA GLN A 477 47.73 -4.47 -13.76
C GLN A 477 48.52 -3.66 -14.78
N VAL A 478 47.85 -2.73 -15.45
CA VAL A 478 48.45 -1.73 -16.32
C VAL A 478 48.44 -0.41 -15.55
N LYS A 479 49.62 0.11 -15.20
CA LYS A 479 49.75 1.32 -14.38
C LYS A 479 49.95 2.53 -15.27
N PHE A 480 49.12 3.55 -15.06
CA PHE A 480 49.22 4.84 -15.73
C PHE A 480 49.89 5.89 -14.83
N GLY A 481 49.80 5.73 -13.50
CA GLY A 481 50.42 6.64 -12.53
C GLY A 481 49.66 7.97 -12.34
N ILE A 482 48.40 8.00 -12.76
CA ILE A 482 47.50 9.17 -12.76
C ILE A 482 46.07 8.72 -12.40
N TRP A 483 45.18 9.66 -12.09
CA TRP A 483 43.81 9.33 -11.70
C TRP A 483 42.95 8.91 -12.89
N THR A 484 42.47 7.65 -12.89
CA THR A 484 41.54 7.14 -13.90
C THR A 484 40.11 7.28 -13.43
N ARG A 485 39.22 7.82 -14.27
CA ARG A 485 37.84 8.18 -13.91
C ARG A 485 36.82 7.21 -14.46
N ASP A 486 37.00 6.77 -15.71
CA ASP A 486 36.05 5.92 -16.41
C ASP A 486 36.75 4.86 -17.26
N CYS A 487 36.02 3.79 -17.58
CA CYS A 487 36.49 2.70 -18.41
C CYS A 487 35.34 2.12 -19.22
N LYS A 488 35.58 1.88 -20.50
CA LYS A 488 34.67 1.16 -21.42
C LYS A 488 35.45 0.06 -22.12
N VAL A 489 34.83 -1.11 -22.27
CA VAL A 489 35.41 -2.26 -22.96
C VAL A 489 34.62 -2.52 -24.22
N MET A 490 35.30 -2.58 -25.37
CA MET A 490 34.69 -2.89 -26.66
C MET A 490 35.61 -3.82 -27.45
N GLY A 491 35.19 -5.07 -27.63
CA GLY A 491 35.98 -6.08 -28.30
C GLY A 491 37.29 -6.38 -27.56
N GLU A 492 38.42 -6.19 -28.24
CA GLU A 492 39.78 -6.50 -27.77
C GLU A 492 40.45 -5.31 -27.06
N TYR A 493 39.71 -4.22 -26.80
CA TYR A 493 40.26 -2.97 -26.28
C TYR A 493 39.49 -2.43 -25.08
N ALA A 494 40.24 -1.84 -24.15
CA ALA A 494 39.71 -1.00 -23.07
C ALA A 494 40.09 0.47 -23.31
N TYR A 495 39.11 1.35 -23.19
CA TYR A 495 39.23 2.79 -23.38
C TYR A 495 39.00 3.47 -22.03
N LEU A 496 39.95 4.30 -21.60
CA LEU A 496 39.93 4.89 -20.26
C LEU A 496 40.18 6.39 -20.30
N THR A 497 39.43 7.13 -19.49
CA THR A 497 39.72 8.54 -19.23
C THR A 497 40.58 8.67 -17.98
N SER A 498 41.68 9.41 -18.09
CA SER A 498 42.60 9.61 -16.97
C SER A 498 43.22 11.00 -16.99
N ASP A 499 42.94 11.80 -15.97
CA ASP A 499 43.25 13.24 -15.90
C ASP A 499 42.92 13.97 -17.21
N ASP A 500 43.91 14.18 -18.09
CA ASP A 500 43.78 14.86 -19.38
C ASP A 500 43.94 13.95 -20.61
N LYS A 501 43.83 12.63 -20.41
CA LYS A 501 44.09 11.63 -21.44
C LYS A 501 42.93 10.69 -21.73
N LEU A 502 42.83 10.29 -22.99
CA LEU A 502 42.25 9.01 -23.39
C LEU A 502 43.38 7.99 -23.51
N ILE A 503 43.27 6.88 -22.77
CA ILE A 503 44.22 5.77 -22.81
C ILE A 503 43.54 4.58 -23.46
N VAL A 504 44.17 4.03 -24.50
CA VAL A 504 43.72 2.81 -25.18
C VAL A 504 44.63 1.66 -24.79
N VAL A 505 44.04 0.60 -24.26
CA VAL A 505 44.73 -0.59 -23.81
C VAL A 505 44.27 -1.76 -24.66
N ASP A 506 45.21 -2.40 -25.34
CA ASP A 506 45.01 -3.74 -25.90
C ASP A 506 44.88 -4.73 -24.73
N ILE A 507 43.75 -5.43 -24.69
CA ILE A 507 43.41 -6.37 -23.63
C ILE A 507 43.33 -7.81 -24.15
N ASP A 508 43.81 -8.12 -25.36
CA ASP A 508 43.85 -9.49 -25.90
C ASP A 508 45.29 -9.99 -26.20
N PRO A 509 45.80 -11.02 -25.48
CA PRO A 509 45.16 -11.69 -24.35
C PRO A 509 45.25 -10.84 -23.06
N PRO A 510 44.28 -10.95 -22.13
CA PRO A 510 44.21 -10.12 -20.91
C PRO A 510 45.48 -10.11 -20.04
N GLN A 511 46.20 -11.22 -20.01
CA GLN A 511 47.46 -11.38 -19.25
C GLN A 511 48.59 -10.50 -19.80
N ASN A 512 48.54 -10.17 -21.10
CA ASN A 512 49.52 -9.36 -21.79
C ASN A 512 49.08 -7.92 -22.02
N ALA A 513 47.96 -7.50 -21.42
CA ALA A 513 47.39 -6.20 -21.70
C ALA A 513 48.40 -5.05 -21.57
N SER A 514 48.36 -4.13 -22.52
CA SER A 514 49.33 -3.04 -22.60
C SER A 514 48.74 -1.81 -23.26
N VAL A 515 49.24 -0.64 -22.86
CA VAL A 515 48.86 0.62 -23.50
C VAL A 515 49.38 0.63 -24.94
N ILE A 516 48.48 0.85 -25.90
CA ILE A 516 48.81 0.97 -27.32
C ILE A 516 48.68 2.39 -27.84
N ALA A 517 47.88 3.23 -27.18
CA ALA A 517 47.79 4.65 -27.49
C ALA A 517 47.45 5.50 -26.25
N GLU A 518 47.98 6.72 -26.23
CA GLU A 518 47.64 7.77 -25.27
C GLU A 518 47.38 9.06 -26.04
N PHE A 519 46.25 9.70 -25.79
CA PHE A 519 45.88 10.98 -26.37
C PHE A 519 45.77 12.01 -25.28
N GLU A 520 46.67 12.99 -25.28
CA GLU A 520 46.62 14.15 -24.39
C GLU A 520 45.76 15.24 -25.03
N PHE A 521 44.70 15.65 -24.33
CA PHE A 521 43.84 16.75 -24.76
C PHE A 521 44.31 18.10 -24.20
N GLY A 522 45.18 18.08 -23.17
CA GLY A 522 45.65 19.29 -22.47
C GLY A 522 44.60 19.90 -21.53
N GLU A 523 43.54 19.14 -21.26
CA GLU A 523 42.42 19.51 -20.39
C GLU A 523 41.83 18.28 -19.71
N ASN A 524 41.14 18.49 -18.58
CA ASN A 524 40.55 17.37 -17.86
C ASN A 524 39.45 16.70 -18.67
N VAL A 525 39.46 15.36 -18.68
CA VAL A 525 38.39 14.52 -19.21
C VAL A 525 37.69 13.78 -18.08
N PHE A 526 36.38 13.53 -18.21
CA PHE A 526 35.55 12.96 -17.14
C PHE A 526 35.06 11.56 -17.49
N ARG A 527 34.06 11.48 -18.36
CA ARG A 527 33.42 10.25 -18.83
C ARG A 527 33.69 10.04 -20.30
N LEU A 528 33.54 8.81 -20.75
CA LEU A 528 33.54 8.48 -22.16
C LEU A 528 32.41 7.52 -22.50
N ASP A 529 31.96 7.57 -23.74
CA ASP A 529 31.20 6.48 -24.33
C ASP A 529 31.85 6.04 -25.64
N VAL A 530 31.61 4.78 -26.01
CA VAL A 530 32.30 4.14 -27.14
C VAL A 530 31.28 3.49 -28.05
N ALA A 531 31.33 3.85 -29.33
CA ALA A 531 30.57 3.20 -30.39
C ALA A 531 31.55 2.54 -31.39
N PRO A 532 31.08 1.66 -32.28
CA PRO A 532 31.94 1.08 -33.30
C PRO A 532 32.73 2.15 -34.08
N GLY A 533 34.05 2.10 -33.99
CA GLY A 533 34.98 3.01 -34.67
C GLY A 533 35.21 4.37 -34.00
N TYR A 534 34.46 4.76 -32.96
CA TYR A 534 34.58 6.10 -32.35
C TYR A 534 34.49 6.08 -30.82
N ALA A 535 35.31 6.91 -30.18
CA ALA A 535 35.20 7.27 -28.77
C ALA A 535 34.74 8.72 -28.62
N TYR A 536 33.78 8.95 -27.72
CA TYR A 536 33.20 10.26 -27.43
C TYR A 536 33.58 10.64 -26.00
N VAL A 537 34.36 11.71 -25.86
CA VAL A 537 35.02 12.06 -24.59
C VAL A 537 34.44 13.37 -24.06
N ALA A 538 33.91 13.30 -22.83
CA ALA A 538 33.39 14.44 -22.10
C ALA A 538 34.55 15.24 -21.47
N THR A 539 34.67 16.54 -21.82
CA THR A 539 35.78 17.40 -21.40
C THR A 539 35.38 18.52 -20.44
N GLY A 540 36.38 19.11 -19.80
CA GLY A 540 36.26 20.19 -18.85
C GLY A 540 36.36 21.61 -19.40
N ASN A 541 36.61 21.84 -20.69
CA ASN A 541 36.62 23.18 -21.29
C ASN A 541 35.43 23.42 -22.23
N ASP A 542 34.24 22.99 -21.83
CA ASP A 542 33.02 23.24 -22.59
C ASP A 542 33.05 22.61 -24.00
N SER A 543 33.61 21.39 -24.13
CA SER A 543 33.64 20.64 -25.40
C SER A 543 33.32 19.15 -25.24
N VAL A 544 33.02 18.49 -26.36
CA VAL A 544 33.06 17.03 -26.51
C VAL A 544 34.02 16.70 -27.63
N ILE A 545 34.98 15.83 -27.34
CA ILE A 545 35.99 15.41 -28.31
C ILE A 545 35.58 14.05 -28.89
N ILE A 546 35.57 13.97 -30.21
CA ILE A 546 35.27 12.75 -30.96
C ILE A 546 36.58 12.22 -31.55
N VAL A 547 36.91 10.99 -31.19
CA VAL A 547 38.14 10.31 -31.58
C VAL A 547 37.79 9.13 -32.46
N ASP A 548 38.33 9.09 -33.68
CA ASP A 548 38.34 7.87 -34.50
C ASP A 548 39.32 6.90 -33.85
N ILE A 549 38.84 5.70 -33.57
CA ILE A 549 39.55 4.62 -32.90
C ILE A 549 39.70 3.40 -33.81
N ASP A 550 39.58 3.54 -35.14
CA ASP A 550 39.79 2.47 -36.11
C ASP A 550 40.89 2.81 -37.16
N PRO A 551 42.11 2.25 -37.02
CA PRO A 551 42.50 1.26 -36.02
C PRO A 551 42.93 1.92 -34.69
N PRO A 552 42.77 1.25 -33.53
CA PRO A 552 42.95 1.87 -32.21
C PRO A 552 44.37 2.39 -31.94
N GLU A 553 45.40 1.77 -32.51
CA GLU A 553 46.80 2.18 -32.38
C GLU A 553 47.14 3.49 -33.11
N SER A 554 46.28 3.91 -34.05
CA SER A 554 46.43 5.16 -34.79
C SER A 554 45.20 6.04 -34.67
N ALA A 555 44.55 5.99 -33.51
CA ALA A 555 43.42 6.85 -33.20
C ALA A 555 43.80 8.34 -33.33
N TYR A 556 42.84 9.19 -33.66
CA TYR A 556 43.05 10.63 -33.82
C TYR A 556 41.76 11.42 -33.59
N ILE A 557 41.90 12.68 -33.18
CA ILE A 557 40.75 13.59 -33.01
C ILE A 557 40.19 13.89 -34.39
N VAL A 558 38.92 13.55 -34.58
CA VAL A 558 38.18 13.82 -35.81
C VAL A 558 37.43 15.13 -35.71
N ASN A 559 36.85 15.39 -34.54
CA ASN A 559 36.03 16.56 -34.30
C ASN A 559 36.09 16.98 -32.83
N GLU A 560 35.92 18.27 -32.60
CA GLU A 560 35.78 18.88 -31.29
C GLU A 560 34.54 19.76 -31.36
N VAL A 561 33.52 19.38 -30.61
CA VAL A 561 32.22 20.04 -30.62
C VAL A 561 32.16 20.98 -29.42
N ASP A 562 32.14 22.29 -29.67
CA ASP A 562 31.87 23.29 -28.64
C ASP A 562 30.46 23.09 -28.08
N ILE A 563 30.36 22.96 -26.76
CA ILE A 563 29.09 22.80 -26.04
C ILE A 563 28.96 23.90 -24.96
N PRO A 564 27.75 24.22 -24.50
CA PRO A 564 27.61 25.13 -23.35
C PRO A 564 27.91 24.40 -22.03
N GLY A 565 28.98 24.78 -21.31
CA GLY A 565 29.28 24.24 -19.98
C GLY A 565 30.02 22.89 -19.98
N TYR A 566 30.45 22.45 -18.80
CA TYR A 566 31.30 21.25 -18.64
C TYR A 566 30.55 19.94 -18.88
N ALA A 567 31.10 19.06 -19.73
CA ALA A 567 30.57 17.71 -19.92
C ALA A 567 30.98 16.81 -18.74
N ASN A 568 30.04 16.51 -17.84
CA ASN A 568 30.27 15.57 -16.74
C ASN A 568 30.06 14.11 -17.15
N ASP A 569 29.05 13.87 -17.98
CA ASP A 569 28.61 12.54 -18.39
C ASP A 569 28.11 12.56 -19.83
N ILE A 570 28.22 11.43 -20.51
CA ILE A 570 27.89 11.28 -21.93
C ILE A 570 27.33 9.88 -22.20
N HIS A 571 26.26 9.83 -22.98
CA HIS A 571 25.63 8.59 -23.43
C HIS A 571 25.33 8.67 -24.93
N VAL A 572 25.83 7.72 -25.72
CA VAL A 572 25.74 7.72 -27.18
C VAL A 572 24.86 6.58 -27.66
N VAL A 573 23.80 6.92 -28.39
CA VAL A 573 22.81 5.96 -28.88
C VAL A 573 22.10 6.51 -30.10
N ASP A 574 21.82 5.64 -31.07
CA ASP A 574 21.08 5.96 -32.31
C ASP A 574 21.62 7.17 -33.09
N GLY A 575 22.94 7.39 -33.07
CA GLY A 575 23.59 8.50 -33.78
C GLY A 575 23.58 9.85 -33.04
N TYR A 576 23.14 9.87 -31.78
CA TYR A 576 23.14 11.06 -30.93
C TYR A 576 23.96 10.85 -29.66
N ALA A 577 24.64 11.91 -29.22
CA ALA A 577 25.25 11.99 -27.90
C ALA A 577 24.42 12.88 -26.97
N TYR A 578 23.96 12.31 -25.87
CA TYR A 578 23.27 13.00 -24.78
C TYR A 578 24.29 13.31 -23.69
N ILE A 579 24.43 14.59 -23.35
CA ILE A 579 25.51 15.07 -22.48
C ILE A 579 24.93 15.82 -21.27
N ALA A 580 25.41 15.47 -20.08
CA ALA A 580 25.17 16.23 -18.86
C ALA A 580 26.16 17.39 -18.75
N GLY A 581 25.78 18.55 -19.29
CA GLY A 581 26.61 19.74 -19.45
C GLY A 581 26.74 20.66 -18.23
N TRP A 582 26.63 20.13 -17.00
CA TRP A 582 26.67 20.91 -15.76
C TRP A 582 25.73 22.13 -15.75
N SER A 583 26.24 23.34 -15.95
CA SER A 583 25.47 24.59 -16.06
C SER A 583 24.75 24.77 -17.40
N GLY A 584 25.15 24.05 -18.44
CA GLY A 584 24.48 23.99 -19.74
C GLY A 584 23.25 23.08 -19.80
N GLY A 585 23.08 22.21 -18.80
CA GLY A 585 21.96 21.27 -18.72
C GLY A 585 22.13 20.06 -19.64
N LEU A 586 21.04 19.59 -20.24
CA LEU A 586 21.12 18.51 -21.23
C LEU A 586 21.52 19.09 -22.58
N ILE A 587 22.53 18.50 -23.20
CA ILE A 587 23.02 18.89 -24.51
C ILE A 587 22.91 17.67 -25.41
N ILE A 588 22.31 17.85 -26.59
CA ILE A 588 22.09 16.79 -27.57
C ILE A 588 22.93 17.14 -28.79
N VAL A 589 23.85 16.25 -29.14
CA VAL A 589 24.74 16.39 -30.29
C VAL A 589 24.39 15.30 -31.28
N ASP A 590 24.13 15.71 -32.52
CA ASP A 590 24.08 14.78 -33.65
C ASP A 590 25.53 14.41 -33.98
N VAL A 591 25.83 13.11 -33.91
CA VAL A 591 27.17 12.55 -34.13
C VAL A 591 27.23 11.68 -35.38
N ASP A 592 26.23 11.74 -36.27
CA ASP A 592 26.21 11.00 -37.53
C ASP A 592 26.11 11.95 -38.77
N PRO A 593 27.21 12.19 -39.51
CA PRO A 593 28.51 11.55 -39.36
C PRO A 593 29.42 12.24 -38.32
N PRO A 594 30.33 11.50 -37.65
CA PRO A 594 31.19 12.02 -36.58
C PRO A 594 32.05 13.23 -36.96
N GLU A 595 32.53 13.26 -38.21
CA GLU A 595 33.37 14.32 -38.78
C GLU A 595 32.67 15.68 -38.87
N SER A 596 31.35 15.70 -38.84
CA SER A 596 30.56 16.92 -38.90
C SER A 596 29.55 17.02 -37.77
N ALA A 597 29.82 16.36 -36.64
CA ALA A 597 28.99 16.42 -35.46
C ALA A 597 28.73 17.87 -34.99
N TYR A 598 27.52 18.13 -34.50
CA TYR A 598 27.08 19.45 -34.07
C TYR A 598 25.97 19.37 -33.03
N VAL A 599 25.85 20.40 -32.19
CA VAL A 599 24.76 20.52 -31.22
C VAL A 599 23.42 20.72 -31.95
N VAL A 600 22.49 19.79 -31.76
CA VAL A 600 21.12 19.87 -32.30
C VAL A 600 20.11 20.44 -31.30
N GLY A 601 20.36 20.27 -30.01
CA GLY A 601 19.42 20.68 -28.97
C GLY A 601 20.08 20.94 -27.62
N THR A 602 19.51 21.86 -26.86
CA THR A 602 19.88 22.08 -25.45
C THR A 602 18.63 22.29 -24.61
N VAL A 603 18.64 21.72 -23.39
CA VAL A 603 17.61 21.94 -22.39
C VAL A 603 18.26 22.55 -21.16
N PRO A 604 17.98 23.83 -20.85
CA PRO A 604 18.55 24.51 -19.70
C PRO A 604 18.20 23.76 -18.40
N PRO A 605 19.14 23.64 -17.46
CA PRO A 605 18.91 22.84 -16.28
C PRO A 605 18.05 23.59 -15.26
N SER A 606 17.44 22.85 -14.32
CA SER A 606 16.97 23.43 -13.04
C SER A 606 18.05 23.38 -11.96
N GLY A 607 19.03 22.49 -12.10
CA GLY A 607 20.20 22.33 -11.22
C GLY A 607 21.53 22.22 -11.96
N SER A 608 22.45 21.43 -11.43
CA SER A 608 23.70 21.08 -12.13
C SER A 608 23.50 19.71 -12.76
N ALA A 609 23.57 19.59 -14.09
CA ALA A 609 23.49 18.29 -14.77
C ALA A 609 24.77 17.48 -14.50
N ILE A 610 24.63 16.34 -13.82
CA ILE A 610 25.74 15.49 -13.35
C ILE A 610 25.80 14.17 -14.11
N SER A 611 24.65 13.54 -14.35
CA SER A 611 24.53 12.25 -15.03
C SER A 611 23.43 12.28 -16.08
N VAL A 612 23.55 11.43 -17.09
CA VAL A 612 22.54 11.30 -18.15
C VAL A 612 22.35 9.83 -18.52
N PHE A 613 21.08 9.43 -18.65
CA PHE A 613 20.71 8.10 -19.14
C PHE A 613 19.63 8.25 -20.20
N TYR A 614 19.75 7.52 -21.31
CA TYR A 614 18.73 7.49 -22.37
C TYR A 614 17.93 6.19 -22.31
N ALA A 615 16.61 6.29 -22.36
CA ALA A 615 15.74 5.14 -22.58
C ALA A 615 14.45 5.52 -23.27
N ASN A 616 14.04 4.73 -24.27
CA ASN A 616 12.73 4.79 -24.91
C ASN A 616 12.32 6.19 -25.42
N GLY A 617 13.26 6.96 -25.98
CA GLY A 617 13.01 8.32 -26.48
C GLY A 617 13.04 9.41 -25.40
N TYR A 618 13.44 9.09 -24.16
CA TYR A 618 13.56 10.04 -23.06
C TYR A 618 14.99 10.10 -22.53
N ALA A 619 15.44 11.30 -22.21
CA ALA A 619 16.68 11.55 -21.46
C ALA A 619 16.36 11.83 -20.00
N PHE A 620 17.00 11.05 -19.11
CA PHE A 620 16.93 11.17 -17.66
C PHE A 620 18.19 11.84 -17.17
N VAL A 621 18.07 13.04 -16.64
CA VAL A 621 19.20 13.89 -16.27
C VAL A 621 19.22 14.07 -14.76
N GLY A 622 20.28 13.61 -14.12
CA GLY A 622 20.52 13.83 -12.70
C GLY A 622 20.95 15.27 -12.48
N GLU A 623 20.12 16.08 -11.81
CA GLU A 623 20.37 17.51 -11.63
C GLU A 623 20.91 17.87 -10.24
N GLY A 624 21.87 17.10 -9.74
CA GLY A 624 22.48 17.30 -8.43
C GLY A 624 21.42 17.27 -7.33
N PHE A 625 21.29 18.36 -6.57
CA PHE A 625 20.34 18.49 -5.45
C PHE A 625 18.87 18.69 -5.85
N ASN A 626 18.57 18.77 -7.15
CA ASN A 626 17.23 19.04 -7.66
C ASN A 626 16.51 17.79 -8.20
N GLY A 627 17.08 16.60 -7.95
CA GLY A 627 16.47 15.33 -8.33
C GLY A 627 16.79 14.89 -9.76
N ILE A 628 15.77 14.42 -10.48
CA ILE A 628 15.87 14.02 -11.89
C ILE A 628 14.99 14.91 -12.74
N ARG A 629 15.52 15.28 -13.90
CA ARG A 629 14.75 15.86 -14.99
C ARG A 629 14.54 14.80 -16.07
N VAL A 630 13.28 14.59 -16.45
CA VAL A 630 12.87 13.72 -17.57
C VAL A 630 12.54 14.61 -18.77
N VAL A 631 13.16 14.33 -19.90
CA VAL A 631 13.04 15.12 -21.13
C VAL A 631 12.63 14.20 -22.27
N ASP A 632 11.54 14.52 -22.96
CA ASP A 632 11.22 13.89 -24.24
C ASP A 632 12.18 14.40 -25.31
N VAL A 633 12.93 13.48 -25.91
CA VAL A 633 13.96 13.75 -26.92
C VAL A 633 13.62 13.09 -28.25
N ASP A 634 12.34 12.76 -28.49
CA ASP A 634 11.88 12.26 -29.79
C ASP A 634 10.93 13.26 -30.50
N PRO A 635 11.36 13.93 -31.59
CA PRO A 635 12.68 13.79 -32.22
C PRO A 635 13.78 14.60 -31.51
N PRO A 636 15.08 14.21 -31.66
CA PRO A 636 16.20 14.78 -30.89
C PRO A 636 16.49 16.27 -31.13
N ASP A 637 16.15 16.77 -32.31
CA ASP A 637 16.29 18.19 -32.68
C ASP A 637 15.15 19.06 -32.12
N SER A 638 14.20 18.44 -31.44
CA SER A 638 13.03 19.10 -30.89
C SER A 638 12.69 18.54 -29.52
N ALA A 639 13.62 18.69 -28.57
CA ALA A 639 13.39 18.33 -27.18
C ALA A 639 12.19 19.12 -26.62
N PHE A 640 11.11 18.40 -26.32
CA PHE A 640 9.87 18.95 -25.75
C PHE A 640 9.55 18.23 -24.43
N GLY A 641 8.48 18.60 -23.73
CA GLY A 641 8.01 17.84 -22.56
C GLY A 641 9.04 17.68 -21.42
N VAL A 642 9.27 18.76 -20.66
CA VAL A 642 10.16 18.72 -19.48
C VAL A 642 9.33 18.45 -18.23
N LYS A 643 9.62 17.35 -17.54
CA LYS A 643 9.15 17.08 -16.18
C LYS A 643 10.34 17.10 -15.22
N VAL A 644 10.24 17.90 -14.17
CA VAL A 644 11.20 17.85 -13.06
C VAL A 644 10.56 17.05 -11.93
N VAL A 645 11.25 15.99 -11.50
CA VAL A 645 10.90 15.20 -10.33
C VAL A 645 11.89 15.56 -9.24
N GLU A 646 11.48 16.49 -8.37
CA GLU A 646 12.32 17.02 -7.30
C GLU A 646 12.34 16.08 -6.10
N PHE A 647 13.54 15.73 -5.63
CA PHE A 647 13.76 15.03 -4.38
C PHE A 647 15.09 15.47 -3.75
N PRO A 648 15.25 15.37 -2.42
CA PRO A 648 16.50 15.77 -1.77
C PRO A 648 17.65 14.83 -2.18
N GLY A 649 18.88 15.34 -2.10
CA GLY A 649 20.12 14.58 -2.29
C GLY A 649 20.74 14.73 -3.68
N TYR A 650 21.96 14.22 -3.84
CA TYR A 650 22.79 14.44 -5.01
C TYR A 650 22.74 13.22 -5.93
N THR A 651 22.11 13.35 -7.10
CA THR A 651 21.95 12.24 -8.06
C THR A 651 23.25 11.94 -8.80
N GLU A 652 23.83 10.75 -8.61
CA GLU A 652 25.09 10.32 -9.24
C GLU A 652 24.88 9.27 -10.35
N GLY A 653 23.94 8.35 -10.16
CA GLY A 653 23.66 7.25 -11.08
C GLY A 653 22.16 7.11 -11.34
N ILE A 654 21.81 6.72 -12.57
CA ILE A 654 20.44 6.49 -13.01
C ILE A 654 20.40 5.17 -13.78
N CYS A 655 19.45 4.31 -13.46
CA CYS A 655 19.13 3.14 -14.28
C CYS A 655 17.62 3.01 -14.47
N ILE A 656 17.21 2.30 -15.52
CA ILE A 656 15.81 2.01 -15.83
C ILE A 656 15.55 0.51 -15.65
N ALA A 657 14.46 0.15 -14.99
CA ALA A 657 13.95 -1.22 -14.96
C ALA A 657 12.42 -1.19 -15.10
N GLY A 658 11.91 -1.82 -16.16
CA GLY A 658 10.48 -1.83 -16.46
C GLY A 658 9.90 -0.42 -16.63
N GLU A 659 8.90 -0.10 -15.81
CA GLU A 659 8.17 1.18 -15.83
C GLU A 659 8.72 2.21 -14.83
N TYR A 660 9.92 1.98 -14.28
CA TYR A 660 10.51 2.84 -13.25
C TYR A 660 11.94 3.27 -13.60
N ALA A 661 12.26 4.51 -13.24
CA ALA A 661 13.62 5.01 -13.17
C ALA A 661 14.12 5.00 -11.72
N TYR A 662 15.36 4.58 -11.52
CA TYR A 662 16.00 4.45 -10.22
C TYR A 662 17.20 5.38 -10.14
N ALA A 663 17.23 6.24 -9.12
CA ALA A 663 18.29 7.23 -8.93
C ALA A 663 19.10 6.97 -7.67
N ALA A 664 20.43 7.01 -7.80
CA ALA A 664 21.38 7.01 -6.70
C ALA A 664 21.52 8.44 -6.17
N ALA A 665 20.75 8.82 -5.15
CA ALA A 665 20.70 10.19 -4.62
C ALA A 665 21.64 10.44 -3.43
N ASN A 666 22.75 9.68 -3.33
CA ASN A 666 23.74 9.81 -2.26
C ASN A 666 23.09 9.79 -0.86
N ASP A 667 23.22 10.83 -0.03
CA ASP A 667 22.68 10.89 1.34
C ASP A 667 21.15 10.70 1.42
N ALA A 668 20.45 10.92 0.32
CA ALA A 668 19.03 10.67 0.24
C ALA A 668 18.68 9.18 0.08
N GLY A 669 19.61 8.35 -0.38
CA GLY A 669 19.39 6.94 -0.67
C GLY A 669 18.94 6.69 -2.11
N LEU A 670 18.24 5.56 -2.32
CA LEU A 670 17.63 5.23 -3.61
C LEU A 670 16.35 6.05 -3.83
N ARG A 671 16.12 6.49 -5.06
CA ARG A 671 14.90 7.17 -5.49
C ARG A 671 14.26 6.40 -6.62
N VAL A 672 12.94 6.25 -6.56
CA VAL A 672 12.16 5.58 -7.61
C VAL A 672 11.22 6.59 -8.21
N ILE A 673 11.19 6.60 -9.53
CA ILE A 673 10.36 7.49 -10.31
C ILE A 673 9.50 6.59 -11.17
N ASP A 674 8.19 6.66 -10.99
CA ASP A 674 7.22 6.10 -11.95
C ASP A 674 7.38 6.89 -13.25
N ILE A 675 7.64 6.19 -14.35
CA ILE A 675 7.82 6.79 -15.68
C ILE A 675 6.70 6.38 -16.63
N ASN A 676 5.51 6.03 -16.12
CA ASN A 676 4.36 5.62 -16.93
C ASN A 676 3.09 6.47 -16.66
N PRO A 677 2.80 7.50 -17.50
CA PRO A 677 3.56 7.94 -18.65
C PRO A 677 4.77 8.81 -18.27
N PRO A 678 5.86 8.85 -19.06
CA PRO A 678 7.09 9.55 -18.68
C PRO A 678 6.91 11.06 -18.47
N VAL A 679 5.98 11.67 -19.19
CA VAL A 679 5.64 13.10 -19.07
C VAL A 679 4.89 13.45 -17.79
N ASP A 680 4.35 12.45 -17.07
CA ASP A 680 3.74 12.60 -15.76
C ASP A 680 4.50 11.82 -14.68
N SER A 681 5.83 11.77 -14.82
CA SER A 681 6.66 11.08 -13.85
C SER A 681 6.48 11.61 -12.43
N THR A 682 6.37 10.69 -11.46
CA THR A 682 6.22 11.05 -10.04
C THR A 682 7.16 10.22 -9.18
N GLU A 683 7.70 10.84 -8.13
CA GLU A 683 8.51 10.12 -7.14
C GLU A 683 7.61 9.13 -6.40
N VAL A 684 8.00 7.86 -6.46
CA VAL A 684 7.47 6.78 -5.63
C VAL A 684 8.27 6.78 -4.34
N ASN A 685 7.58 6.89 -3.21
CA ASN A 685 8.21 6.89 -1.90
C ASN A 685 8.65 5.47 -1.56
N LEU A 686 9.91 5.15 -1.88
CA LEU A 686 10.57 4.02 -1.27
C LEU A 686 10.94 4.37 0.17
N ALA A 687 10.90 3.34 1.00
CA ALA A 687 11.58 3.30 2.26
C ALA A 687 12.91 4.08 2.24
N PRO A 688 13.18 4.99 3.19
CA PRO A 688 14.54 5.47 3.41
C PRO A 688 15.49 4.29 3.58
N SER A 689 16.25 3.98 2.54
CA SER A 689 17.44 3.14 2.63
C SER A 689 18.41 3.83 3.59
N PRO A 690 18.98 3.14 4.58
CA PRO A 690 20.10 3.69 5.31
C PRO A 690 21.31 3.83 4.37
N ARG A 691 21.51 5.06 3.87
CA ARG A 691 22.78 5.70 3.45
C ARG A 691 23.22 5.61 1.98
N GLN A 692 23.92 6.68 1.58
CA GLN A 692 24.82 6.91 0.43
C GLN A 692 24.85 5.87 -0.67
N VAL A 693 23.86 5.93 -1.58
CA VAL A 693 23.88 5.13 -2.81
C VAL A 693 24.86 5.74 -3.82
N LYS A 694 25.75 4.92 -4.39
CA LYS A 694 26.78 5.34 -5.34
C LYS A 694 26.47 4.99 -6.78
N ASP A 695 26.00 3.77 -6.98
CA ASP A 695 25.74 3.20 -8.30
C ASP A 695 24.63 2.14 -8.22
N ILE A 696 23.92 1.94 -9.33
CA ILE A 696 22.76 1.05 -9.44
C ILE A 696 22.80 0.35 -10.80
N VAL A 697 22.63 -0.97 -10.78
CA VAL A 697 22.45 -1.78 -12.00
C VAL A 697 21.18 -2.63 -11.87
N SER A 698 20.47 -2.81 -12.98
CA SER A 698 19.30 -3.70 -13.08
C SER A 698 19.68 -4.98 -13.83
N SER A 699 19.26 -6.13 -13.31
CA SER A 699 19.40 -7.43 -13.98
C SER A 699 18.27 -8.37 -13.54
N GLU A 700 17.68 -9.08 -14.49
CA GLU A 700 16.65 -10.12 -14.29
C GLU A 700 15.47 -9.73 -13.36
N GLY A 701 15.06 -8.47 -13.34
CA GLY A 701 13.95 -7.99 -12.49
C GLY A 701 14.38 -7.65 -11.06
N TYR A 702 15.67 -7.50 -10.82
CA TYR A 702 16.24 -7.03 -9.57
C TYR A 702 17.17 -5.85 -9.80
N LEU A 703 17.29 -4.99 -8.78
CA LEU A 703 18.25 -3.90 -8.71
C LEU A 703 19.33 -4.23 -7.69
N TYR A 704 20.56 -3.98 -8.07
CA TYR A 704 21.74 -4.13 -7.25
C TYR A 704 22.29 -2.73 -6.98
N VAL A 705 22.24 -2.32 -5.72
CA VAL A 705 22.46 -0.93 -5.31
C VAL A 705 23.68 -0.88 -4.40
N SER A 706 24.72 -0.14 -4.79
CA SER A 706 25.90 0.03 -3.93
C SER A 706 25.65 1.08 -2.84
N ASN A 707 25.87 0.70 -1.57
CA ASN A 707 25.73 1.56 -0.39
C ASN A 707 27.09 1.82 0.26
N PHE A 708 27.57 3.07 0.16
CA PHE A 708 28.90 3.47 0.62
C PHE A 708 29.17 3.15 2.11
N ASN A 709 28.14 3.06 2.95
CA ASN A 709 28.29 2.84 4.39
C ASN A 709 27.79 1.46 4.88
N GLY A 710 27.37 0.56 3.98
CA GLY A 710 26.71 -0.69 4.34
C GLY A 710 26.54 -1.64 3.17
N GLY A 711 27.63 -1.98 2.47
CA GLY A 711 27.60 -3.03 1.44
C GLY A 711 26.72 -2.71 0.23
N PHE A 712 25.91 -3.67 -0.23
CA PHE A 712 24.98 -3.48 -1.33
C PHE A 712 23.60 -4.01 -0.97
N LEU A 713 22.56 -3.45 -1.61
CA LEU A 713 21.16 -3.84 -1.44
C LEU A 713 20.67 -4.52 -2.71
N ILE A 714 19.89 -5.58 -2.54
CA ILE A 714 19.11 -6.20 -3.63
C ILE A 714 17.64 -5.85 -3.43
N ILE A 715 17.01 -5.37 -4.50
CA ILE A 715 15.63 -4.88 -4.51
C ILE A 715 14.89 -5.51 -5.69
N ASP A 716 13.73 -6.09 -5.43
CA ASP A 716 12.79 -6.57 -6.45
C ASP A 716 12.24 -5.35 -7.24
N SER A 717 12.47 -5.32 -8.56
CA SER A 717 12.30 -4.11 -9.40
C SER A 717 11.01 -4.09 -10.20
#